data_AF-A0A1Y5EAF2-F1
#
_entry.id   AF-A0A1Y5EAF2-F1
#
_cell.length_a   1.000
_cell.length_b   1.000
_cell.length_c   1.000
_cell.angle_alpha   90.00
_cell.angle_beta   90.00
_cell.angle_gamma   90.00
#
_symmetry.space_group_name_H-M   'P 1'
#
loop_
_entity.id
_entity.type
_entity.pdbx_description
1 polymer ?
#
loop_
_entity_poly.entity_id
_entity_poly.type
_entity_poly.pdbx_seq_one_letter_code
_entity_poly.pdbx_strand_id
1 'polypeptide(L)'
;MKKIDLHLHTIPTFSDVKFTFSLSKLKEYVLSAKLDAIAITNHDVFELDQFNEIVQELDCVVFPGIEINLENGHLLVISENQNLEEFQLKTNKVTEKIQKVGDSIKVDELIQIFGDLNEYLLIPHYQKKPIVSSGTIERLSDFIFAGEVNAPKKFIRMIKDEDKLTPVYFSDVRIKEGMNNFPPRQTYIDCGELTLTSIKYSLRDRNKVQLSKNDGNSIFQVFDDGQKLSTGLNIVLGKRSSGKTHTLDRIKSECSNVKYIPQFSLVQVDDSSYEKDFKDDVSRKRSIFSDNHLAPFKKILDDVINIDLVDNSRKVNDYLETLLKSANDADKRDTFSNVTLFNETPFDVVEEKSLNDLINSVRQLIENIEYRKVIDKHVDVNSLKLLACELITILRNKTLEIKKQNSVNDVINEIKSKLQLKTSATQIKDFDLYKVMMDSEKVKKFKDIVTELQTESIIDEENIQGFKIICKQRAFKNAREILNVSCQKVGFGDAYKLYSTPYKFLNSLKENKAFTPSEFYKYFACIEYEILNKDGYKVSGGERSEFRLLQEIKDAQNYDCLLIDEPESSFDNLFLKGEVNQILKDISKNMPVVIVTHNSTVGASINPDYIVYTSKEITDQGTVYRRYSGYPSDKELYSIDGNKIDNFKVTMNSLEAGEVAYTERSGGYESIKN
;
A
#
# COMPACT_ATOMS: atom_id res chain seq x y z
N MET A 1 -2.42 -10.96 -23.43
CA MET A 1 -3.07 -9.79 -24.06
C MET A 1 -3.12 -9.87 -25.57
N LYS A 2 -4.26 -9.46 -26.14
CA LYS A 2 -4.55 -9.30 -27.58
C LYS A 2 -4.55 -7.82 -27.95
N LYS A 3 -3.97 -7.46 -29.10
CA LYS A 3 -3.91 -6.10 -29.61
C LYS A 3 -5.01 -5.86 -30.62
N ILE A 4 -5.84 -4.85 -30.38
CA ILE A 4 -7.03 -4.57 -31.19
C ILE A 4 -7.08 -3.12 -31.69
N ASP A 5 -7.67 -2.95 -32.88
CA ASP A 5 -8.03 -1.64 -33.44
C ASP A 5 -9.40 -1.69 -34.10
N LEU A 6 -10.42 -1.23 -33.37
CA LEU A 6 -11.82 -1.39 -33.77
C LEU A 6 -12.41 -0.14 -34.46
N HIS A 7 -11.55 0.76 -34.94
CA HIS A 7 -12.00 1.96 -35.64
C HIS A 7 -11.15 2.20 -36.90
N LEU A 8 -11.62 1.70 -38.04
CA LEU A 8 -10.95 1.78 -39.34
C LEU A 8 -11.92 2.17 -40.46
N HIS A 9 -11.41 2.89 -41.44
CA HIS A 9 -12.15 3.34 -42.63
C HIS A 9 -11.51 2.80 -43.91
N THR A 10 -12.31 2.15 -44.74
CA THR A 10 -11.97 1.55 -46.04
C THR A 10 -12.81 2.10 -47.19
N ILE A 11 -13.92 2.79 -46.91
CA ILE A 11 -14.78 3.41 -47.93
C ILE A 11 -14.88 4.91 -47.68
N PRO A 12 -14.52 5.77 -48.64
CA PRO A 12 -14.72 7.20 -48.51
C PRO A 12 -16.20 7.54 -48.62
N THR A 13 -16.76 8.19 -47.60
CA THR A 13 -18.13 8.76 -47.67
C THR A 13 -18.08 10.28 -47.75
N PHE A 14 -19.24 10.94 -47.77
CA PHE A 14 -19.31 12.41 -47.74
C PHE A 14 -18.81 12.99 -46.40
N SER A 15 -18.71 12.16 -45.36
CA SER A 15 -18.14 12.52 -44.05
C SER A 15 -16.60 12.48 -44.05
N ASP A 16 -15.99 11.91 -45.09
CA ASP A 16 -14.54 11.75 -45.22
C ASP A 16 -13.88 12.72 -46.20
N VAL A 17 -12.57 12.92 -45.99
CA VAL A 17 -11.70 13.39 -47.05
C VAL A 17 -11.56 12.28 -48.09
N LYS A 18 -11.68 12.59 -49.38
CA LYS A 18 -11.53 11.59 -50.46
C LYS A 18 -10.22 10.81 -50.34
N PHE A 19 -10.30 9.49 -50.39
CA PHE A 19 -9.16 8.57 -50.44
C PHE A 19 -9.46 7.36 -51.31
N THR A 20 -8.41 6.71 -51.83
CA THR A 20 -8.52 5.45 -52.58
C THR A 20 -8.09 4.31 -51.68
N PHE A 21 -8.99 3.38 -51.40
CA PHE A 21 -8.72 2.20 -50.58
C PHE A 21 -7.58 1.35 -51.15
N SER A 22 -6.79 0.75 -50.25
CA SER A 22 -5.77 -0.23 -50.64
C SER A 22 -5.74 -1.41 -49.68
N LEU A 23 -6.21 -2.57 -50.14
CA LEU A 23 -6.14 -3.82 -49.39
C LEU A 23 -4.69 -4.19 -49.03
N SER A 24 -3.75 -3.93 -49.94
CA SER A 24 -2.32 -4.16 -49.68
C SER A 24 -1.81 -3.38 -48.47
N LYS A 25 -2.28 -2.14 -48.27
CA LYS A 25 -1.93 -1.30 -47.12
C LYS A 25 -2.64 -1.72 -45.85
N LEU A 26 -3.86 -2.26 -45.93
CA LEU A 26 -4.52 -2.87 -44.78
C LEU A 26 -3.72 -4.07 -44.25
N LYS A 27 -3.29 -4.96 -45.16
CA LYS A 27 -2.42 -6.10 -44.81
C LYS A 27 -1.12 -5.64 -44.15
N GLU A 28 -0.46 -4.66 -44.77
CA GLU A 28 0.77 -4.08 -44.22
C GLU A 28 0.53 -3.48 -42.81
N TYR A 29 -0.60 -2.81 -42.60
CA TYR A 29 -0.96 -2.27 -41.28
C TYR A 29 -1.12 -3.37 -40.23
N VAL A 30 -1.96 -4.38 -40.51
CA VAL A 30 -2.25 -5.48 -39.59
C VAL A 30 -0.97 -6.23 -39.21
N LEU A 31 -0.14 -6.56 -40.20
CA LEU A 31 1.10 -7.30 -40.00
C LEU A 31 2.15 -6.47 -39.24
N SER A 32 2.38 -5.22 -39.64
CA SER A 32 3.40 -4.36 -39.02
C SER A 32 3.01 -3.96 -37.59
N ALA A 33 1.74 -3.67 -37.36
CA ALA A 33 1.21 -3.33 -36.04
C ALA A 33 0.95 -4.56 -35.17
N LYS A 34 1.00 -5.78 -35.72
CA LYS A 34 0.71 -7.05 -35.05
C LYS A 34 -0.67 -7.06 -34.38
N LEU A 35 -1.70 -6.68 -35.15
CA LEU A 35 -3.08 -6.65 -34.68
C LEU A 35 -3.62 -8.08 -34.62
N ASP A 36 -4.21 -8.45 -33.48
CA ASP A 36 -4.92 -9.72 -33.33
C ASP A 36 -6.39 -9.59 -33.81
N ALA A 37 -6.98 -8.39 -33.72
CA ALA A 37 -8.29 -8.11 -34.30
C ALA A 37 -8.46 -6.66 -34.78
N ILE A 38 -9.33 -6.49 -35.77
CA ILE A 38 -9.78 -5.19 -36.28
C ILE A 38 -11.30 -5.15 -36.46
N ALA A 39 -11.86 -3.95 -36.61
CA ALA A 39 -13.23 -3.78 -37.12
C ALA A 39 -13.22 -2.79 -38.30
N ILE A 40 -14.03 -3.07 -39.32
CA ILE A 40 -14.27 -2.13 -40.42
C ILE A 40 -15.48 -1.30 -40.04
N THR A 41 -15.30 0.01 -39.83
CA THR A 41 -16.32 0.90 -39.24
C THR A 41 -16.45 2.17 -40.08
N ASN A 42 -16.77 2.00 -41.36
CA ASN A 42 -16.96 3.13 -42.26
C ASN A 42 -18.09 4.05 -41.76
N HIS A 43 -17.97 5.34 -42.07
CA HIS A 43 -19.00 6.33 -41.73
C HIS A 43 -20.34 6.01 -42.40
N ASP A 44 -21.37 5.70 -41.60
CA ASP A 44 -22.77 5.54 -41.99
C ASP A 44 -23.05 4.50 -43.09
N VAL A 45 -22.07 3.64 -43.39
CA VAL A 45 -22.16 2.60 -44.42
C VAL A 45 -21.44 1.33 -43.97
N PHE A 46 -22.00 0.19 -44.33
CA PHE A 46 -21.33 -1.10 -44.30
C PHE A 46 -21.50 -1.72 -45.69
N GLU A 47 -20.46 -2.37 -46.20
CA GLU A 47 -20.46 -2.96 -47.54
C GLU A 47 -19.94 -4.40 -47.42
N LEU A 48 -20.87 -5.34 -47.61
CA LEU A 48 -20.67 -6.76 -47.35
C LEU A 48 -19.61 -7.38 -48.28
N ASP A 49 -19.56 -7.00 -49.55
CA ASP A 49 -18.66 -7.62 -50.52
C ASP A 49 -17.20 -7.28 -50.21
N GLN A 50 -16.89 -6.01 -49.97
CA GLN A 50 -15.57 -5.54 -49.54
C GLN A 50 -15.22 -6.11 -48.17
N PHE A 51 -16.17 -6.20 -47.24
CA PHE A 51 -15.92 -6.82 -45.94
C PHE A 51 -15.47 -8.28 -46.10
N ASN A 52 -16.18 -9.06 -46.93
CA ASN A 52 -15.82 -10.45 -47.21
C ASN A 52 -14.45 -10.58 -47.90
N GLU A 53 -14.12 -9.68 -48.84
CA GLU A 53 -12.80 -9.62 -49.47
C GLU A 53 -11.71 -9.39 -48.42
N ILE A 54 -11.91 -8.46 -47.48
CA ILE A 54 -10.95 -8.17 -46.40
C ILE A 54 -10.77 -9.38 -45.47
N VAL A 55 -11.86 -10.03 -45.07
CA VAL A 55 -11.84 -11.20 -44.16
C VAL A 55 -11.04 -12.35 -44.77
N GLN A 56 -11.17 -12.60 -46.07
CA GLN A 56 -10.46 -13.68 -46.77
C GLN A 56 -8.95 -13.46 -46.85
N GLU A 57 -8.51 -12.21 -46.72
CA GLU A 57 -7.16 -11.77 -47.05
C GLU A 57 -6.33 -11.41 -45.81
N LEU A 58 -6.92 -11.43 -44.62
CA LEU A 58 -6.27 -11.13 -43.34
C LEU A 58 -6.27 -12.34 -42.40
N ASP A 59 -5.15 -12.56 -41.72
CA ASP A 59 -5.01 -13.63 -40.72
C ASP A 59 -5.58 -13.27 -39.34
N CYS A 60 -5.83 -11.98 -39.07
CA CYS A 60 -6.41 -11.51 -37.81
C CYS A 60 -7.94 -11.61 -37.83
N VAL A 61 -8.58 -11.54 -36.66
CA VAL A 61 -10.05 -11.48 -36.60
C VAL A 61 -10.54 -10.14 -37.14
N VAL A 62 -11.48 -10.15 -38.08
CA VAL A 62 -12.08 -8.94 -38.66
C VAL A 62 -13.56 -8.91 -38.28
N PHE A 63 -13.97 -7.88 -37.55
CA PHE A 63 -15.37 -7.69 -37.14
C PHE A 63 -16.12 -6.77 -38.12
N PRO A 64 -17.36 -7.12 -38.49
CA PRO A 64 -18.23 -6.21 -39.22
C PRO A 64 -18.67 -5.05 -38.32
N GLY A 65 -18.64 -3.83 -38.83
CA GLY A 65 -19.03 -2.66 -38.06
C GLY A 65 -19.43 -1.47 -38.93
N ILE A 66 -19.86 -0.41 -38.24
CA ILE A 66 -20.26 0.86 -38.82
C ILE A 66 -20.01 1.97 -37.80
N GLU A 67 -19.51 3.13 -38.24
CA GLU A 67 -19.47 4.34 -37.42
C GLU A 67 -20.65 5.22 -37.78
N ILE A 68 -21.63 5.36 -36.89
CA ILE A 68 -22.87 6.07 -37.16
C ILE A 68 -22.88 7.48 -36.56
N ASN A 69 -23.51 8.43 -37.23
CA ASN A 69 -23.84 9.73 -36.64
C ASN A 69 -25.05 9.59 -35.71
N LEU A 70 -24.80 9.55 -34.40
CA LEU A 70 -25.81 9.46 -33.36
C LEU A 70 -25.96 10.81 -32.66
N GLU A 71 -27.08 11.47 -32.90
CA GLU A 71 -27.37 12.83 -32.42
C GLU A 71 -26.22 13.80 -32.72
N ASN A 72 -25.45 14.21 -31.70
CA ASN A 72 -24.35 15.19 -31.82
C ASN A 72 -22.94 14.56 -31.89
N GLY A 73 -22.85 13.23 -31.91
CA GLY A 73 -21.57 12.50 -31.84
C GLY A 73 -21.55 11.26 -32.73
N HIS A 74 -20.44 10.53 -32.69
CA HIS A 74 -20.33 9.25 -33.39
C HIS A 74 -20.33 8.06 -32.43
N LEU A 75 -20.94 6.97 -32.89
CA LEU A 75 -20.98 5.69 -32.19
C LEU A 75 -20.49 4.59 -33.12
N LEU A 76 -19.53 3.79 -32.66
CA LEU A 76 -19.18 2.54 -33.32
C LEU A 76 -20.21 1.47 -32.93
N VAL A 77 -20.78 0.81 -33.93
CA VAL A 77 -21.66 -0.36 -33.76
C VAL A 77 -20.96 -1.55 -34.44
N ILE A 78 -20.53 -2.52 -33.65
CA ILE A 78 -19.75 -3.67 -34.12
C ILE A 78 -20.51 -4.95 -33.83
N SER A 79 -20.66 -5.81 -34.83
CA SER A 79 -21.34 -7.09 -34.74
C SER A 79 -20.33 -8.24 -34.68
N GLU A 80 -20.79 -9.40 -34.22
CA GLU A 80 -20.06 -10.66 -34.39
C GLU A 80 -20.05 -11.05 -35.88
N ASN A 81 -19.09 -11.88 -36.31
CA ASN A 81 -19.01 -12.38 -37.68
C ASN A 81 -20.05 -13.49 -37.94
N GLN A 82 -21.33 -13.16 -37.73
CA GLN A 82 -22.51 -14.01 -37.87
C GLN A 82 -23.66 -13.16 -38.42
N ASN A 83 -24.60 -13.75 -39.16
CA ASN A 83 -25.79 -13.08 -39.70
C ASN A 83 -25.48 -11.78 -40.48
N LEU A 84 -24.41 -11.78 -41.28
CA LEU A 84 -23.90 -10.58 -41.98
C LEU A 84 -24.92 -9.94 -42.93
N GLU A 85 -25.77 -10.74 -43.58
CA GLU A 85 -26.84 -10.23 -44.45
C GLU A 85 -27.87 -9.41 -43.66
N GLU A 86 -28.23 -9.87 -42.46
CA GLU A 86 -29.13 -9.14 -41.56
C GLU A 86 -28.45 -7.85 -41.08
N PHE A 87 -27.17 -7.91 -40.73
CA PHE A 87 -26.40 -6.73 -40.36
C PHE A 87 -26.38 -5.70 -41.49
N GLN A 88 -26.12 -6.11 -42.74
CA GLN A 88 -26.18 -5.25 -43.92
C GLN A 88 -27.56 -4.59 -44.10
N LEU A 89 -28.65 -5.35 -43.92
CA LEU A 89 -30.01 -4.80 -44.01
C LEU A 89 -30.27 -3.76 -42.91
N LYS A 90 -29.77 -3.97 -41.70
CA LYS A 90 -29.86 -3.01 -40.58
C LYS A 90 -29.04 -1.76 -40.86
N THR A 91 -27.78 -1.90 -41.31
CA THR A 91 -26.91 -0.76 -41.63
C THR A 91 -27.42 0.04 -42.83
N ASN A 92 -28.05 -0.60 -43.83
CA ASN A 92 -28.67 0.11 -44.96
C ASN A 92 -29.75 1.10 -44.51
N LYS A 93 -30.54 0.77 -43.47
CA LYS A 93 -31.52 1.70 -42.89
C LYS A 93 -30.87 2.94 -42.27
N VAL A 94 -29.64 2.79 -41.74
CA VAL A 94 -28.85 3.92 -41.26
C VAL A 94 -28.38 4.76 -42.44
N THR A 95 -27.80 4.12 -43.47
CA THR A 95 -27.37 4.80 -44.70
C THR A 95 -28.51 5.61 -45.32
N GLU A 96 -29.72 5.03 -45.43
CA GLU A 96 -30.91 5.71 -45.98
C GLU A 96 -31.31 6.99 -45.21
N LYS A 97 -31.03 7.04 -43.90
CA LYS A 97 -31.33 8.20 -43.04
C LYS A 97 -30.24 9.27 -43.07
N ILE A 98 -29.01 8.90 -43.40
CA ILE A 98 -27.83 9.77 -43.32
C ILE A 98 -27.26 9.96 -44.73
N GLN A 99 -27.73 11.01 -45.42
CA GLN A 99 -27.45 11.25 -46.84
C GLN A 99 -26.62 12.51 -47.07
N LYS A 100 -26.53 13.40 -46.07
CA LYS A 100 -25.75 14.64 -46.13
C LYS A 100 -25.15 14.99 -44.76
N VAL A 101 -24.17 15.88 -44.79
CA VAL A 101 -23.54 16.43 -43.58
C VAL A 101 -24.61 17.06 -42.68
N GLY A 102 -24.62 16.64 -41.42
CA GLY A 102 -25.56 17.11 -40.40
C GLY A 102 -26.77 16.20 -40.19
N ASP A 103 -26.98 15.19 -41.03
CA ASP A 103 -27.93 14.12 -40.73
C ASP A 103 -27.40 13.23 -39.60
N SER A 104 -28.31 12.77 -38.74
CA SER A 104 -28.01 11.89 -37.60
C SER A 104 -29.24 11.06 -37.26
N ILE A 105 -29.05 9.88 -36.69
CA ILE A 105 -30.13 9.11 -36.07
C ILE A 105 -30.25 9.41 -34.57
N LYS A 106 -31.44 9.21 -34.00
CA LYS A 106 -31.69 9.28 -32.55
C LYS A 106 -31.52 7.90 -31.89
N VAL A 107 -31.37 7.89 -30.57
CA VAL A 107 -31.29 6.64 -29.78
C VAL A 107 -32.50 5.71 -30.01
N ASP A 108 -33.71 6.25 -30.12
CA ASP A 108 -34.90 5.42 -30.35
C ASP A 108 -34.89 4.77 -31.73
N GLU A 109 -34.33 5.45 -32.74
CA GLU A 109 -34.15 4.90 -34.08
C GLU A 109 -33.04 3.85 -34.10
N LEU A 110 -31.96 4.04 -33.33
CA LEU A 110 -30.90 3.04 -33.14
C LEU A 110 -31.50 1.73 -32.61
N ILE A 111 -32.29 1.81 -31.54
CA ILE A 111 -32.97 0.65 -30.93
C ILE A 111 -33.93 0.01 -31.94
N GLN A 112 -34.69 0.81 -32.69
CA GLN A 112 -35.61 0.29 -33.70
C GLN A 112 -34.89 -0.43 -34.86
N ILE A 113 -33.73 0.06 -35.28
CA ILE A 113 -32.96 -0.51 -36.39
C ILE A 113 -32.26 -1.80 -35.97
N PHE A 114 -31.54 -1.77 -34.84
CA PHE A 114 -30.67 -2.87 -34.43
C PHE A 114 -31.35 -3.90 -33.53
N GLY A 115 -32.47 -3.55 -32.88
CA GLY A 115 -33.19 -4.44 -31.98
C GLY A 115 -32.51 -4.52 -30.61
N ASP A 116 -32.21 -5.73 -30.15
CA ASP A 116 -31.47 -5.92 -28.90
C ASP A 116 -30.02 -5.46 -29.04
N LEU A 117 -29.71 -4.33 -28.40
CA LEU A 117 -28.37 -3.75 -28.44
C LEU A 117 -27.31 -4.62 -27.74
N ASN A 118 -27.70 -5.59 -26.90
CA ASN A 118 -26.77 -6.53 -26.29
C ASN A 118 -26.06 -7.43 -27.32
N GLU A 119 -26.58 -7.54 -28.54
CA GLU A 119 -25.93 -8.29 -29.62
C GLU A 119 -24.71 -7.56 -30.19
N TYR A 120 -24.60 -6.24 -30.00
CA TYR A 120 -23.55 -5.40 -30.61
C TYR A 120 -22.58 -4.83 -29.57
N LEU A 121 -21.34 -4.58 -29.97
CA LEU A 121 -20.39 -3.80 -29.18
C LEU A 121 -20.54 -2.33 -29.57
N LEU A 122 -20.97 -1.53 -28.60
CA LEU A 122 -21.21 -0.10 -28.74
C LEU A 122 -20.05 0.69 -28.11
N ILE A 123 -19.36 1.49 -28.92
CA ILE A 123 -18.23 2.32 -28.45
C ILE A 123 -18.45 3.77 -28.91
N PRO A 124 -18.94 4.66 -28.04
CA PRO A 124 -19.12 6.05 -28.38
C PRO A 124 -17.78 6.78 -28.45
N HIS A 125 -17.72 7.81 -29.27
CA HIS A 125 -16.74 8.88 -29.11
C HIS A 125 -16.97 9.60 -27.78
N TYR A 126 -16.16 9.27 -26.76
CA TYR A 126 -16.39 9.70 -25.39
C TYR A 126 -15.56 10.93 -25.00
N GLN A 127 -14.26 10.91 -25.25
CA GLN A 127 -13.39 12.08 -25.08
C GLN A 127 -12.69 12.41 -26.40
N LYS A 128 -13.42 12.18 -27.50
CA LYS A 128 -13.03 12.35 -28.90
C LYS A 128 -14.14 13.12 -29.62
N LYS A 129 -13.79 13.98 -30.59
CA LYS A 129 -14.77 14.72 -31.38
C LYS A 129 -15.08 13.94 -32.67
N PRO A 130 -16.33 14.00 -33.16
CA PRO A 130 -17.51 14.58 -32.50
C PRO A 130 -18.00 13.69 -31.36
N ILE A 131 -18.35 14.32 -30.24
CA ILE A 131 -18.54 13.66 -28.94
C ILE A 131 -20.01 13.27 -28.73
N VAL A 132 -20.26 12.05 -28.26
CA VAL A 132 -21.60 11.64 -27.83
C VAL A 132 -21.91 12.30 -26.49
N SER A 133 -23.08 12.94 -26.39
CA SER A 133 -23.45 13.70 -25.20
C SER A 133 -23.60 12.81 -23.97
N SER A 134 -23.40 13.34 -22.77
CA SER A 134 -23.57 12.57 -21.53
C SER A 134 -24.99 12.04 -21.36
N GLY A 135 -26.01 12.80 -21.76
CA GLY A 135 -27.41 12.35 -21.72
C GLY A 135 -27.69 11.19 -22.68
N THR A 136 -27.04 11.17 -23.85
CA THR A 136 -27.13 10.05 -24.80
C THR A 136 -26.45 8.80 -24.22
N ILE A 137 -25.27 8.95 -23.59
CA ILE A 137 -24.56 7.85 -22.93
C ILE A 137 -25.39 7.28 -21.78
N GLU A 138 -26.03 8.12 -20.97
CA GLU A 138 -26.88 7.69 -19.86
C GLU A 138 -28.06 6.83 -20.35
N ARG A 139 -28.70 7.21 -21.46
CA ARG A 139 -29.75 6.40 -22.11
C ARG A 139 -29.28 5.05 -22.64
N LEU A 140 -27.98 4.88 -22.87
CA LEU A 140 -27.36 3.67 -23.42
C LEU A 140 -26.45 2.97 -22.38
N SER A 141 -26.52 3.37 -21.12
CA SER A 141 -25.59 2.94 -20.07
C SER A 141 -25.58 1.42 -19.83
N ASP A 142 -26.71 0.75 -20.04
CA ASP A 142 -26.81 -0.71 -19.94
C ASP A 142 -26.03 -1.45 -21.04
N PHE A 143 -25.71 -0.78 -22.15
CA PHE A 143 -25.09 -1.39 -23.33
C PHE A 143 -23.66 -0.90 -23.59
N ILE A 144 -23.27 0.23 -23.01
CA ILE A 144 -21.97 0.88 -23.24
C ILE A 144 -21.06 0.71 -22.02
N PHE A 145 -19.98 -0.04 -22.19
CA PHE A 145 -18.98 -0.29 -21.14
C PHE A 145 -17.63 0.40 -21.42
N ALA A 146 -17.39 0.78 -22.68
CA ALA A 146 -16.15 1.42 -23.11
C ALA A 146 -16.42 2.67 -23.93
N GLY A 147 -15.47 3.60 -23.94
CA GLY A 147 -15.59 4.86 -24.68
C GLY A 147 -14.27 5.25 -25.35
N GLU A 148 -14.33 5.68 -26.61
CA GLU A 148 -13.13 6.03 -27.37
C GLU A 148 -12.57 7.39 -26.92
N VAL A 149 -11.25 7.42 -26.68
CA VAL A 149 -10.49 8.63 -26.38
C VAL A 149 -9.54 8.96 -27.52
N ASN A 150 -9.13 10.23 -27.65
CA ASN A 150 -8.25 10.65 -28.76
C ASN A 150 -6.78 10.87 -28.38
N ALA A 151 -6.39 10.59 -27.14
CA ALA A 151 -5.01 10.78 -26.68
C ALA A 151 -4.63 9.84 -25.53
N PRO A 152 -3.37 9.37 -25.44
CA PRO A 152 -2.89 8.53 -24.34
C PRO A 152 -3.09 9.16 -22.95
N LYS A 153 -2.89 10.49 -22.83
CA LYS A 153 -3.12 11.22 -21.58
C LYS A 153 -4.56 11.11 -21.08
N LYS A 154 -5.53 11.09 -22.01
CA LYS A 154 -6.95 10.91 -21.66
C LYS A 154 -7.22 9.48 -21.25
N PHE A 155 -6.66 8.49 -21.95
CA PHE A 155 -6.74 7.08 -21.57
C PHE A 155 -6.26 6.88 -20.12
N ILE A 156 -5.04 7.31 -19.80
CA ILE A 156 -4.42 7.16 -18.46
C ILE A 156 -5.25 7.84 -17.37
N ARG A 157 -5.92 8.96 -17.69
CA ARG A 157 -6.82 9.63 -16.74
C ARG A 157 -8.10 8.84 -16.50
N MET A 158 -8.73 8.36 -17.57
CA MET A 158 -10.04 7.68 -17.46
C MET A 158 -9.93 6.26 -16.90
N ILE A 159 -8.86 5.53 -17.21
CA ILE A 159 -8.64 4.17 -16.70
C ILE A 159 -8.52 4.15 -15.16
N LYS A 160 -8.11 5.27 -14.55
CA LYS A 160 -7.97 5.43 -13.09
C LYS A 160 -9.25 5.88 -12.36
N ASP A 161 -10.26 6.33 -13.09
CA ASP A 161 -11.48 6.93 -12.52
C ASP A 161 -12.66 5.96 -12.69
N GLU A 162 -13.02 5.24 -11.60
CA GLU A 162 -13.99 4.13 -11.60
C GLU A 162 -15.39 4.54 -12.09
N ASP A 163 -15.75 5.83 -11.98
CA ASP A 163 -17.04 6.37 -12.39
C ASP A 163 -17.13 6.68 -13.91
N LYS A 164 -16.08 6.36 -14.67
CA LYS A 164 -15.99 6.61 -16.12
C LYS A 164 -16.10 5.33 -16.93
N LEU A 165 -16.39 5.48 -18.22
CA LEU A 165 -16.30 4.36 -19.17
C LEU A 165 -14.85 3.90 -19.30
N THR A 166 -14.65 2.59 -19.51
CA THR A 166 -13.33 2.03 -19.81
C THR A 166 -12.79 2.66 -21.10
N PRO A 167 -11.66 3.39 -21.08
CA PRO A 167 -11.16 4.04 -22.27
C PRO A 167 -10.62 3.04 -23.28
N VAL A 168 -10.87 3.28 -24.56
CA VAL A 168 -10.21 2.61 -25.67
C VAL A 168 -9.54 3.64 -26.57
N TYR A 169 -8.43 3.26 -27.19
CA TYR A 169 -7.63 4.12 -28.06
C TYR A 169 -7.43 3.45 -29.42
N PHE A 170 -8.19 3.91 -30.43
CA PHE A 170 -8.19 3.35 -31.78
C PHE A 170 -7.67 4.36 -32.81
N SER A 171 -7.37 3.87 -34.01
CA SER A 171 -6.64 4.66 -34.99
C SER A 171 -7.48 5.67 -35.74
N ASP A 172 -8.74 5.34 -36.03
CA ASP A 172 -9.62 6.15 -36.89
C ASP A 172 -8.95 6.44 -38.24
N VAL A 173 -8.23 5.43 -38.75
CA VAL A 173 -7.38 5.57 -39.94
C VAL A 173 -8.16 5.27 -41.21
N ARG A 174 -7.94 6.09 -42.24
CA ARG A 174 -8.42 5.85 -43.60
C ARG A 174 -7.35 5.08 -44.35
N ILE A 175 -7.59 3.80 -44.62
CA ILE A 175 -6.62 2.93 -45.28
C ILE A 175 -6.57 3.29 -46.75
N LYS A 176 -5.45 3.86 -47.20
CA LYS A 176 -5.32 4.40 -48.54
C LYS A 176 -4.01 4.07 -49.23
N GLU A 177 -4.01 4.15 -50.55
CA GLU A 177 -2.80 4.07 -51.36
C GLU A 177 -1.75 5.10 -50.93
N GLY A 178 -0.48 4.75 -51.06
CA GLY A 178 0.65 5.63 -50.72
C GLY A 178 0.86 5.89 -49.22
N MET A 179 0.15 5.19 -48.32
CA MET A 179 0.46 5.22 -46.89
C MET A 179 1.84 4.61 -46.61
N ASN A 180 2.71 5.39 -45.98
CA ASN A 180 4.05 4.94 -45.58
C ASN A 180 4.20 4.76 -44.06
N ASN A 181 3.33 5.39 -43.28
CA ASN A 181 3.33 5.33 -41.82
C ASN A 181 1.93 4.99 -41.32
N PHE A 182 1.87 4.08 -40.35
CA PHE A 182 0.63 3.71 -39.69
C PHE A 182 0.56 4.34 -38.28
N PRO A 183 -0.63 4.79 -37.85
CA PRO A 183 -0.79 5.39 -36.53
C PRO A 183 -0.54 4.35 -35.42
N PRO A 184 0.22 4.68 -34.35
CA PRO A 184 0.45 3.79 -33.21
C PRO A 184 -0.69 3.90 -32.18
N ARG A 185 -1.94 3.79 -32.62
CA ARG A 185 -3.14 3.95 -31.78
C ARG A 185 -3.90 2.65 -31.74
N GLN A 186 -3.67 1.87 -30.68
CA GLN A 186 -4.30 0.57 -30.48
C GLN A 186 -4.56 0.34 -28.99
N THR A 187 -5.43 -0.60 -28.71
CA THR A 187 -5.75 -1.03 -27.34
C THR A 187 -5.34 -2.49 -27.15
N TYR A 188 -4.79 -2.82 -25.98
CA TYR A 188 -4.52 -4.19 -25.57
C TYR A 188 -5.58 -4.65 -24.58
N ILE A 189 -6.14 -5.83 -24.82
CA ILE A 189 -7.14 -6.45 -23.94
C ILE A 189 -6.66 -7.80 -23.42
N ASP A 190 -6.96 -8.11 -22.16
CA ASP A 190 -6.66 -9.42 -21.58
C ASP A 190 -7.79 -10.42 -21.87
N CYS A 191 -7.62 -11.12 -23.00
CA CYS A 191 -8.65 -11.93 -23.62
C CYS A 191 -7.99 -13.15 -24.26
N GLY A 192 -8.61 -14.32 -24.12
CA GLY A 192 -8.19 -15.56 -24.78
C GLY A 192 -8.69 -15.62 -26.21
N GLU A 193 -9.96 -16.03 -26.37
CA GLU A 193 -10.68 -16.02 -27.64
C GLU A 193 -11.14 -14.61 -28.03
N LEU A 194 -11.02 -14.24 -29.30
CA LEU A 194 -11.46 -12.94 -29.83
C LEU A 194 -12.87 -13.04 -30.42
N THR A 195 -13.86 -13.15 -29.53
CA THR A 195 -15.28 -13.01 -29.86
C THR A 195 -15.81 -11.69 -29.31
N LEU A 196 -16.93 -11.20 -29.83
CA LEU A 196 -17.56 -9.99 -29.34
C LEU A 196 -17.90 -10.08 -27.84
N THR A 197 -18.34 -11.25 -27.39
CA THR A 197 -18.65 -11.53 -25.97
C THR A 197 -17.39 -11.44 -25.10
N SER A 198 -16.28 -12.02 -25.53
CA SER A 198 -15.01 -11.99 -24.79
C SER A 198 -14.40 -10.58 -24.75
N ILE A 199 -14.54 -9.81 -25.84
CA ILE A 199 -14.14 -8.40 -25.88
C ILE A 199 -15.01 -7.58 -24.92
N LYS A 200 -16.33 -7.73 -24.95
CA LYS A 200 -17.24 -7.07 -23.99
C LYS A 200 -16.89 -7.40 -22.55
N TYR A 201 -16.62 -8.67 -22.25
CA TYR A 201 -16.19 -9.11 -20.92
C TYR A 201 -14.90 -8.40 -20.49
N SER A 202 -13.92 -8.29 -21.38
CA SER A 202 -12.66 -7.59 -21.10
C SER A 202 -12.85 -6.08 -20.91
N LEU A 203 -13.70 -5.44 -21.73
CA LEU A 203 -13.95 -4.00 -21.65
C LEU A 203 -14.76 -3.58 -20.42
N ARG A 204 -15.56 -4.49 -19.84
CA ARG A 204 -16.26 -4.28 -18.56
C ARG A 204 -15.29 -4.20 -17.37
N ASP A 205 -14.16 -4.90 -17.43
CA ASP A 205 -13.10 -4.78 -16.42
C ASP A 205 -11.94 -3.95 -16.95
N ARG A 206 -11.91 -2.67 -16.56
CA ARG A 206 -10.82 -1.74 -16.92
C ARG A 206 -9.42 -2.25 -16.61
N ASN A 207 -9.22 -3.14 -15.63
CA ASN A 207 -7.88 -3.68 -15.34
C ASN A 207 -7.37 -4.59 -16.47
N LYS A 208 -8.27 -5.07 -17.34
CA LYS A 208 -7.96 -5.88 -18.51
C LYS A 208 -7.66 -5.04 -19.75
N VAL A 209 -7.63 -3.71 -19.66
CA VAL A 209 -7.49 -2.81 -20.82
C VAL A 209 -6.26 -1.92 -20.64
N GLN A 210 -5.32 -2.00 -21.59
CA GLN A 210 -4.00 -1.34 -21.50
C GLN A 210 -3.59 -0.66 -22.82
N LEU A 211 -2.68 0.32 -22.74
CA LEU A 211 -2.07 0.97 -23.91
C LEU A 211 -0.86 0.22 -24.46
N SER A 212 -0.24 -0.64 -23.64
CA SER A 212 0.91 -1.44 -24.06
C SER A 212 0.78 -2.88 -23.56
N LYS A 213 1.44 -3.80 -24.27
CA LYS A 213 1.51 -5.21 -23.87
C LYS A 213 2.23 -5.42 -22.53
N ASN A 214 3.15 -4.52 -22.18
CA ASN A 214 3.99 -4.65 -20.98
C ASN A 214 3.25 -4.24 -19.70
N ASP A 215 2.18 -3.45 -19.83
CA ASP A 215 1.43 -2.91 -18.69
C ASP A 215 0.31 -3.85 -18.23
N GLY A 216 0.04 -4.95 -18.95
CA GLY A 216 -1.02 -5.89 -18.58
C GLY A 216 -0.49 -7.27 -18.22
N ASN A 217 -1.43 -8.14 -17.86
CA ASN A 217 -1.10 -9.46 -17.37
C ASN A 217 -0.42 -10.33 -18.43
N SER A 218 0.50 -11.14 -17.96
CA SER A 218 1.16 -12.18 -18.75
C SER A 218 0.83 -13.55 -18.19
N ILE A 219 0.81 -14.55 -19.08
CA ILE A 219 0.66 -15.94 -18.68
C ILE A 219 2.04 -16.56 -18.56
N PHE A 220 2.35 -17.14 -17.40
CA PHE A 220 3.60 -17.83 -17.14
C PHE A 220 3.35 -19.30 -16.80
N GLN A 221 4.34 -20.15 -17.10
CA GLN A 221 4.30 -21.56 -16.73
C GLN A 221 4.67 -21.70 -15.25
N VAL A 222 3.76 -22.24 -14.45
CA VAL A 222 3.97 -22.43 -13.00
C VAL A 222 4.58 -23.79 -12.69
N PHE A 223 4.32 -24.82 -13.50
CA PHE A 223 4.78 -26.19 -13.28
C PHE A 223 5.58 -26.72 -14.47
N ASP A 224 6.49 -27.67 -14.20
CA ASP A 224 7.30 -28.37 -15.22
C ASP A 224 6.48 -29.07 -16.32
N ASP A 225 5.28 -29.53 -15.99
CA ASP A 225 4.33 -30.16 -16.91
C ASP A 225 3.70 -29.19 -17.92
N GLY A 226 3.86 -27.87 -17.76
CA GLY A 226 3.31 -26.88 -18.67
C GLY A 226 2.04 -26.20 -18.17
N GLN A 227 1.57 -26.49 -16.95
CA GLN A 227 0.48 -25.72 -16.32
C GLN A 227 0.84 -24.24 -16.26
N LYS A 228 -0.13 -23.39 -16.57
CA LYS A 228 0.04 -21.94 -16.60
C LYS A 228 -0.81 -21.22 -15.56
N LEU A 229 -0.39 -20.01 -15.22
CA LEU A 229 -1.10 -19.02 -14.42
C LEU A 229 -0.93 -17.63 -15.03
N SER A 230 -1.83 -16.71 -14.71
CA SER A 230 -1.65 -15.27 -14.93
C SER A 230 -0.77 -14.65 -13.84
N THR A 231 0.00 -13.64 -14.20
CA THR A 231 0.70 -12.78 -13.24
C THR A 231 -0.23 -11.94 -12.37
N GLY A 232 -1.52 -11.88 -12.73
CA GLY A 232 -2.57 -11.21 -11.97
C GLY A 232 -3.34 -12.16 -11.04
N LEU A 233 -4.67 -12.08 -11.08
CA LEU A 233 -5.56 -12.84 -10.21
C LEU A 233 -5.98 -14.16 -10.84
N ASN A 234 -5.74 -15.26 -10.13
CA ASN A 234 -6.02 -16.62 -10.55
C ASN A 234 -7.03 -17.26 -9.59
N ILE A 235 -7.99 -17.99 -10.14
CA ILE A 235 -8.93 -18.76 -9.33
C ILE A 235 -8.81 -20.24 -9.63
N VAL A 236 -8.74 -21.03 -8.57
CA VAL A 236 -8.72 -22.48 -8.62
C VAL A 236 -10.08 -23.01 -8.19
N LEU A 237 -10.80 -23.61 -9.15
CA LEU A 237 -12.11 -24.22 -8.95
C LEU A 237 -12.00 -25.74 -8.99
N GLY A 238 -12.99 -26.44 -8.44
CA GLY A 238 -13.04 -27.89 -8.49
C GLY A 238 -13.90 -28.52 -7.40
N LYS A 239 -14.40 -29.71 -7.69
CA LYS A 239 -15.20 -30.50 -6.73
C LYS A 239 -14.39 -30.86 -5.48
N ARG A 240 -15.09 -31.32 -4.43
CA ARG A 240 -14.40 -31.89 -3.25
C ARG A 240 -13.48 -33.04 -3.69
N SER A 241 -12.28 -33.08 -3.10
CA SER A 241 -11.27 -34.12 -3.40
C SER A 241 -10.79 -34.17 -4.85
N SER A 242 -10.86 -33.04 -5.57
CA SER A 242 -10.37 -32.91 -6.97
C SER A 242 -8.91 -32.48 -7.11
N GLY A 243 -8.24 -32.13 -6.01
CA GLY A 243 -6.82 -31.72 -6.01
C GLY A 243 -6.55 -30.22 -5.87
N LYS A 244 -7.53 -29.41 -5.44
CA LYS A 244 -7.36 -27.95 -5.21
C LYS A 244 -6.23 -27.62 -4.23
N THR A 245 -6.30 -28.11 -2.99
CA THR A 245 -5.27 -27.90 -1.97
C THR A 245 -3.91 -28.43 -2.42
N HIS A 246 -3.88 -29.61 -3.05
CA HIS A 246 -2.65 -30.15 -3.64
C HIS A 246 -2.05 -29.24 -4.72
N THR A 247 -2.90 -28.54 -5.49
CA THR A 247 -2.43 -27.56 -6.48
C THR A 247 -1.81 -26.35 -5.79
N LEU A 248 -2.43 -25.81 -4.73
CA LEU A 248 -1.84 -24.72 -3.94
C LEU A 248 -0.52 -25.12 -3.26
N ASP A 249 -0.47 -26.29 -2.64
CA ASP A 249 0.74 -26.79 -1.98
C ASP A 249 1.89 -26.93 -2.99
N ARG A 250 1.58 -27.38 -4.21
CA ARG A 250 2.56 -27.46 -5.29
C ARG A 250 3.04 -26.07 -5.72
N ILE A 251 2.13 -25.10 -5.92
CA ILE A 251 2.51 -23.70 -6.23
C ILE A 251 3.42 -23.15 -5.13
N LYS A 252 3.07 -23.38 -3.86
CA LYS A 252 3.89 -22.96 -2.71
C LYS A 252 5.30 -23.56 -2.72
N SER A 253 5.44 -24.79 -3.21
CA SER A 253 6.74 -25.46 -3.27
C SER A 253 7.62 -25.01 -4.45
N GLU A 254 6.99 -24.58 -5.55
CA GLU A 254 7.71 -24.18 -6.77
C GLU A 254 8.02 -22.67 -6.81
N CYS A 255 7.21 -21.84 -6.15
CA CYS A 255 7.45 -20.40 -6.03
C CYS A 255 8.33 -20.04 -4.82
N SER A 256 9.24 -19.08 -4.98
CA SER A 256 9.99 -18.48 -3.87
C SER A 256 9.11 -17.51 -3.07
N ASN A 257 9.39 -17.36 -1.78
CA ASN A 257 8.84 -16.31 -0.92
C ASN A 257 7.30 -16.13 -1.04
N VAL A 258 6.54 -17.17 -0.71
CA VAL A 258 5.08 -17.20 -0.85
C VAL A 258 4.37 -16.89 0.47
N LYS A 259 3.41 -15.97 0.43
CA LYS A 259 2.44 -15.79 1.52
C LYS A 259 1.29 -16.78 1.31
N TYR A 260 1.11 -17.72 2.23
CA TYR A 260 0.00 -18.66 2.19
C TYR A 260 -0.95 -18.41 3.36
N ILE A 261 -2.24 -18.19 3.06
CA ILE A 261 -3.34 -18.08 4.02
C ILE A 261 -4.15 -19.38 3.94
N PRO A 262 -3.92 -20.35 4.86
CA PRO A 262 -4.61 -21.64 4.84
C PRO A 262 -6.08 -21.51 5.24
N GLN A 263 -6.88 -22.48 4.80
CA GLN A 263 -8.26 -22.62 5.24
C GLN A 263 -8.34 -22.70 6.78
N PHE A 264 -9.33 -22.03 7.36
CA PHE A 264 -9.59 -21.94 8.79
C PHE A 264 -8.50 -21.30 9.67
N SER A 265 -7.43 -20.75 9.07
CA SER A 265 -6.34 -20.11 9.84
C SER A 265 -6.78 -18.88 10.66
N LEU A 266 -7.93 -18.30 10.30
CA LEU A 266 -8.50 -17.10 10.92
C LEU A 266 -9.75 -17.38 11.78
N VAL A 267 -10.10 -18.66 11.98
CA VAL A 267 -11.27 -19.05 12.77
C VAL A 267 -10.97 -18.92 14.27
N GLN A 268 -11.86 -18.26 14.99
CA GLN A 268 -11.77 -18.09 16.43
C GLN A 268 -12.25 -19.34 17.15
N VAL A 269 -11.38 -19.93 17.97
CA VAL A 269 -11.70 -21.10 18.81
C VAL A 269 -12.03 -20.70 20.25
N ASP A 270 -11.42 -19.62 20.77
CA ASP A 270 -11.68 -19.05 22.10
C ASP A 270 -11.49 -17.52 22.07
N ASP A 271 -12.56 -16.78 22.32
CA ASP A 271 -12.60 -15.31 22.24
C ASP A 271 -11.57 -14.62 23.15
N SER A 272 -11.32 -15.20 24.34
CA SER A 272 -10.52 -14.54 25.37
C SER A 272 -9.01 -14.66 25.10
N SER A 273 -8.54 -15.84 24.71
CA SER A 273 -7.16 -16.04 24.27
C SER A 273 -6.91 -15.34 22.93
N TYR A 274 -7.88 -15.39 22.01
CA TYR A 274 -7.76 -14.78 20.70
C TYR A 274 -7.68 -13.24 20.76
N GLU A 275 -8.45 -12.59 21.63
CA GLU A 275 -8.34 -11.14 21.86
C GLU A 275 -6.94 -10.75 22.33
N LYS A 276 -6.38 -11.55 23.23
CA LYS A 276 -5.06 -11.28 23.78
C LYS A 276 -3.98 -11.47 22.71
N ASP A 277 -4.00 -12.59 22.00
CA ASP A 277 -3.05 -12.87 20.92
C ASP A 277 -3.12 -11.81 19.81
N PHE A 278 -4.33 -11.31 19.54
CA PHE A 278 -4.55 -10.23 18.59
C PHE A 278 -3.88 -8.93 19.02
N LYS A 279 -4.13 -8.48 20.26
CA LYS A 279 -3.50 -7.27 20.79
C LYS A 279 -1.98 -7.41 20.85
N ASP A 280 -1.48 -8.58 21.23
CA ASP A 280 -0.06 -8.86 21.31
C ASP A 280 0.59 -8.83 19.92
N ASP A 281 -0.06 -9.36 18.87
CA ASP A 281 0.47 -9.32 17.50
C ASP A 281 0.48 -7.90 16.91
N VAL A 282 -0.60 -7.14 17.08
CA VAL A 282 -0.67 -5.73 16.66
C VAL A 282 0.40 -4.90 17.36
N SER A 283 0.55 -5.10 18.67
CA SER A 283 1.58 -4.41 19.47
C SER A 283 2.99 -4.79 19.02
N ARG A 284 3.24 -6.07 18.67
CA ARG A 284 4.53 -6.54 18.18
C ARG A 284 4.88 -5.91 16.84
N LYS A 285 3.96 -5.95 15.87
CA LYS A 285 4.15 -5.37 14.53
C LYS A 285 4.42 -3.85 14.60
N ARG A 286 3.89 -3.17 15.61
CA ARG A 286 4.09 -1.72 15.82
C ARG A 286 5.06 -1.35 16.95
N SER A 287 5.85 -2.30 17.44
CA SER A 287 6.84 -2.06 18.51
C SER A 287 7.84 -0.94 18.15
N ILE A 288 8.24 -0.87 16.88
CA ILE A 288 9.12 0.18 16.35
C ILE A 288 8.50 1.57 16.50
N PHE A 289 7.19 1.70 16.26
CA PHE A 289 6.49 2.98 16.43
C PHE A 289 6.54 3.43 17.90
N SER A 290 6.20 2.53 18.83
CA SER A 290 6.22 2.82 20.28
C SER A 290 7.61 3.26 20.75
N ASP A 291 8.68 2.58 20.30
CA ASP A 291 10.05 2.94 20.66
C ASP A 291 10.46 4.31 20.08
N ASN A 292 10.10 4.60 18.84
CA ASN A 292 10.38 5.89 18.20
C ASN A 292 9.63 7.04 18.89
N HIS A 293 8.37 6.83 19.27
CA HIS A 293 7.55 7.81 19.98
C HIS A 293 8.14 8.17 21.35
N LEU A 294 8.66 7.19 22.09
CA LEU A 294 9.25 7.42 23.41
C LEU A 294 10.75 7.83 23.38
N ALA A 295 11.40 7.78 22.21
CA ALA A 295 12.83 8.11 22.09
C ALA A 295 13.20 9.54 22.54
N PRO A 296 12.40 10.60 22.27
CA PRO A 296 12.65 11.93 22.83
C PRO A 296 12.60 11.95 24.36
N PHE A 297 11.67 11.21 24.97
CA PHE A 297 11.56 11.10 26.42
C PHE A 297 12.75 10.37 27.04
N LYS A 298 13.27 9.33 26.37
CA LYS A 298 14.48 8.63 26.81
C LYS A 298 15.66 9.58 27.04
N LYS A 299 15.87 10.55 26.16
CA LYS A 299 16.93 11.57 26.31
C LYS A 299 16.76 12.41 27.58
N ILE A 300 15.52 12.79 27.90
CA ILE A 300 15.20 13.55 29.12
C ILE A 300 15.45 12.69 30.36
N LEU A 301 15.10 11.40 30.30
CA LEU A 301 15.34 10.47 31.38
C LEU A 301 16.85 10.31 31.66
N ASP A 302 17.67 10.20 30.62
CA ASP A 302 19.13 10.09 30.72
C ASP A 302 19.75 11.31 31.43
N ASP A 303 19.19 12.51 31.23
CA ASP A 303 19.61 13.74 31.91
C ASP A 303 19.26 13.80 33.41
N VAL A 304 18.26 13.02 33.84
CA VAL A 304 17.67 13.09 35.19
C VAL A 304 18.06 11.87 36.04
N ILE A 305 18.38 10.74 35.42
CA ILE A 305 18.62 9.47 36.11
C ILE A 305 19.75 9.54 37.14
N ASN A 306 20.74 10.41 36.92
CA ASN A 306 21.90 10.58 37.80
C ASN A 306 21.75 11.71 38.82
N ILE A 307 20.62 12.44 38.81
CA ILE A 307 20.39 13.54 39.75
C ILE A 307 19.97 12.98 41.12
N ASP A 308 20.66 13.41 42.18
CA ASP A 308 20.34 13.12 43.58
C ASP A 308 19.99 14.42 44.33
N LEU A 309 18.69 14.69 44.47
CA LEU A 309 18.21 15.88 45.18
C LEU A 309 18.51 15.85 46.69
N VAL A 310 18.66 14.67 47.29
CA VAL A 310 18.97 14.52 48.72
C VAL A 310 20.42 14.91 48.97
N ASP A 311 21.33 14.43 48.12
CA ASP A 311 22.74 14.82 48.16
C ASP A 311 22.93 16.32 47.86
N ASN A 312 22.21 16.86 46.87
CA ASN A 312 22.22 18.29 46.57
C ASN A 312 21.77 19.14 47.78
N SER A 313 20.69 18.73 48.45
CA SER A 313 20.19 19.41 49.66
C SER A 313 21.21 19.32 50.81
N ARG A 314 21.88 18.17 50.96
CA ARG A 314 22.93 17.98 51.96
C ARG A 314 24.13 18.88 51.70
N LYS A 315 24.59 18.99 50.45
CA LYS A 315 25.69 19.89 50.06
C LYS A 315 25.41 21.36 50.39
N VAL A 316 24.18 21.82 50.13
CA VAL A 316 23.75 23.19 50.48
C VAL A 316 23.79 23.40 52.00
N ASN A 317 23.23 22.45 52.77
CA ASN A 317 23.24 22.55 54.23
C ASN A 317 24.66 22.51 54.81
N ASP A 318 25.50 21.60 54.31
CA ASP A 318 26.91 21.47 54.68
C ASP A 318 27.68 22.78 54.43
N TYR A 319 27.45 23.44 53.30
CA TYR A 319 28.02 24.75 52.99
C TYR A 319 27.55 25.81 54.00
N LEU A 320 26.24 25.92 54.24
CA LEU A 320 25.68 26.92 55.16
C LEU A 320 26.17 26.72 56.60
N GLU A 321 26.19 25.48 57.08
CA GLU A 321 26.68 25.15 58.42
C GLU A 321 28.17 25.49 58.56
N THR A 322 29.00 25.11 57.58
CA THR A 322 30.44 25.39 57.62
C THR A 322 30.77 26.87 57.44
N LEU A 323 30.00 27.60 56.62
CA LEU A 323 30.11 29.06 56.46
C LEU A 323 29.79 29.79 57.76
N LEU A 324 28.65 29.47 58.40
CA LEU A 324 28.23 30.08 59.66
C LEU A 324 29.23 29.76 60.79
N LYS A 325 29.72 28.52 60.85
CA LYS A 325 30.71 28.11 61.83
C LYS A 325 32.07 28.78 61.59
N SER A 326 32.50 28.90 60.34
CA SER A 326 33.70 29.66 59.97
C SER A 326 33.59 31.15 60.32
N ALA A 327 32.40 31.75 60.23
CA ALA A 327 32.17 33.13 60.65
C ALA A 327 32.21 33.28 62.18
N ASN A 328 31.66 32.34 62.93
CA ASN A 328 31.70 32.33 64.40
C ASN A 328 33.10 32.06 64.98
N ASP A 329 33.93 31.29 64.28
CA ASP A 329 35.33 31.01 64.68
C ASP A 329 36.33 32.08 64.18
N ALA A 330 35.86 33.23 63.69
CA ALA A 330 36.72 34.28 63.12
C ALA A 330 37.80 34.80 64.08
N ASP A 331 37.52 34.81 65.39
CA ASP A 331 38.45 35.28 66.44
C ASP A 331 39.50 34.22 66.86
N LYS A 332 39.41 32.97 66.36
CA LYS A 332 40.30 31.85 66.71
C LYS A 332 41.34 31.51 65.61
N ARG A 333 41.59 32.43 64.67
CA ARG A 333 42.47 32.18 63.51
C ARG A 333 43.94 32.04 63.94
N ASP A 334 44.48 30.83 63.73
CA ASP A 334 45.89 30.45 63.87
C ASP A 334 46.72 30.97 62.65
N THR A 335 48.05 31.06 62.80
CA THR A 335 49.04 31.28 61.73
C THR A 335 48.79 30.46 60.44
N PHE A 336 48.25 29.23 60.53
CA PHE A 336 47.88 28.39 59.38
C PHE A 336 46.65 28.89 58.62
N SER A 337 45.71 29.54 59.30
CA SER A 337 44.49 30.12 58.68
C SER A 337 44.76 31.42 57.91
N ASN A 338 45.97 31.99 58.06
CA ASN A 338 46.44 33.17 57.33
C ASN A 338 47.11 32.82 55.99
N VAL A 339 47.25 31.53 55.65
CA VAL A 339 47.81 31.10 54.36
C VAL A 339 46.79 31.40 53.25
N THR A 340 47.17 32.23 52.28
CA THR A 340 46.27 32.69 51.20
C THR A 340 45.63 31.52 50.44
N LEU A 341 46.42 30.50 50.07
CA LEU A 341 45.95 29.30 49.37
C LEU A 341 44.95 28.45 50.17
N PHE A 342 44.93 28.56 51.49
CA PHE A 342 43.98 27.82 52.34
C PHE A 342 42.55 28.35 52.21
N ASN A 343 42.40 29.65 51.91
CA ASN A 343 41.10 30.31 51.75
C ASN A 343 40.68 30.50 50.28
N GLU A 344 41.49 30.06 49.32
CA GLU A 344 41.26 30.29 47.88
C GLU A 344 40.17 29.38 47.32
N THR A 345 39.28 29.86 46.45
CA THR A 345 38.27 29.02 45.79
C THR A 345 38.85 28.29 44.57
N PRO A 346 38.49 27.02 44.31
CA PRO A 346 38.82 26.36 43.06
C PRO A 346 38.28 27.13 41.85
N PHE A 347 38.94 27.01 40.70
CA PHE A 347 38.42 27.52 39.44
C PHE A 347 37.15 26.77 39.03
N ASP A 348 36.16 27.52 38.54
CA ASP A 348 34.98 26.96 37.86
C ASP A 348 35.38 26.46 36.47
N VAL A 349 35.38 25.13 36.32
CA VAL A 349 35.75 24.47 35.06
C VAL A 349 34.48 24.06 34.32
N VAL A 350 34.19 24.75 33.22
CA VAL A 350 33.06 24.43 32.33
C VAL A 350 33.58 23.79 31.06
N GLU A 351 33.03 22.62 30.71
CA GLU A 351 33.33 21.97 29.43
C GLU A 351 32.68 22.71 28.25
N GLU A 352 33.46 22.97 27.20
CA GLU A 352 33.02 23.68 26.00
C GLU A 352 32.24 22.77 25.04
N LYS A 353 30.98 22.47 25.38
CA LYS A 353 30.08 21.68 24.52
C LYS A 353 29.78 22.38 23.19
N SER A 354 29.54 23.69 23.23
CA SER A 354 29.21 24.49 22.04
C SER A 354 30.30 24.46 20.96
N LEU A 355 31.57 24.51 21.35
CA LEU A 355 32.68 24.46 20.40
C LEU A 355 32.81 23.08 19.75
N ASN A 356 32.56 22.01 20.51
CA ASN A 356 32.53 20.64 19.96
C ASN A 356 31.40 20.46 18.96
N ASP A 357 30.19 20.96 19.26
CA ASP A 357 29.05 20.90 18.35
C ASP A 357 29.33 21.67 17.06
N LEU A 358 29.94 22.86 17.16
CA LEU A 358 30.31 23.66 15.99
C LEU A 358 31.33 22.95 15.09
N ILE A 359 32.35 22.31 15.68
CA ILE A 359 33.33 21.51 14.92
C ILE A 359 32.63 20.35 14.21
N ASN A 360 31.70 19.67 14.87
CA ASN A 360 30.95 18.56 14.29
C ASN A 360 30.05 19.02 13.13
N SER A 361 29.39 20.18 13.25
CA SER A 361 28.60 20.75 12.16
C SER A 361 29.48 21.10 10.94
N VAL A 362 30.66 21.69 11.15
CA VAL A 362 31.59 21.98 10.04
C VAL A 362 32.09 20.68 9.39
N ARG A 363 32.39 19.65 10.18
CA ARG A 363 32.76 18.33 9.65
C ARG A 363 31.64 17.70 8.84
N GLN A 364 30.40 17.79 9.29
CA GLN A 364 29.23 17.29 8.55
C GLN A 364 29.13 17.95 7.17
N LEU A 365 29.37 19.26 7.07
CA LEU A 365 29.39 19.97 5.78
C LEU A 365 30.53 19.48 4.86
N ILE A 366 31.72 19.20 5.43
CA ILE A 366 32.87 18.70 4.68
C ILE A 366 32.62 17.27 4.16
N GLU A 367 32.04 16.41 4.99
CA GLU A 367 31.86 14.96 4.76
C GLU A 367 30.55 14.62 3.98
N ASN A 368 29.66 15.58 3.73
CA ASN A 368 28.37 15.34 3.05
C ASN A 368 28.53 15.06 1.55
N ILE A 369 28.21 13.83 1.13
CA ILE A 369 28.27 13.37 -0.27
C ILE A 369 26.95 13.67 -1.02
N GLU A 370 25.81 13.45 -0.35
CA GLU A 370 24.46 13.50 -0.93
C GLU A 370 24.11 14.89 -1.48
N TYR A 371 24.40 15.94 -0.71
CA TYR A 371 24.08 17.34 -1.04
C TYR A 371 25.30 18.14 -1.50
N ARG A 372 26.37 17.45 -1.92
CA ARG A 372 27.67 18.09 -2.20
C ARG A 372 27.60 19.22 -3.21
N LYS A 373 26.83 19.02 -4.29
CA LYS A 373 26.63 20.03 -5.35
C LYS A 373 25.97 21.31 -4.84
N VAL A 374 25.10 21.22 -3.84
CA VAL A 374 24.41 22.39 -3.27
C VAL A 374 25.36 23.16 -2.35
N ILE A 375 26.14 22.44 -1.53
CA ILE A 375 27.10 23.04 -0.60
C ILE A 375 28.20 23.78 -1.37
N ASP A 376 28.82 23.12 -2.36
CA ASP A 376 29.93 23.69 -3.14
C ASP A 376 29.52 24.93 -3.97
N LYS A 377 28.21 25.12 -4.21
CA LYS A 377 27.68 26.32 -4.88
C LYS A 377 27.78 27.57 -4.01
N HIS A 378 27.72 27.40 -2.69
CA HIS A 378 27.59 28.50 -1.74
C HIS A 378 28.78 28.62 -0.79
N VAL A 379 29.54 27.54 -0.59
CA VAL A 379 30.63 27.48 0.39
C VAL A 379 31.81 26.71 -0.19
N ASP A 380 33.00 27.32 -0.14
CA ASP A 380 34.23 26.68 -0.58
C ASP A 380 34.75 25.66 0.45
N VAL A 381 35.17 24.51 -0.07
CA VAL A 381 35.60 23.34 0.70
C VAL A 381 36.90 23.60 1.44
N ASN A 382 37.84 24.32 0.81
CA ASN A 382 39.11 24.64 1.46
C ASN A 382 38.89 25.62 2.61
N SER A 383 37.97 26.57 2.45
CA SER A 383 37.54 27.49 3.50
C SER A 383 36.91 26.75 4.69
N LEU A 384 36.07 25.74 4.45
CA LEU A 384 35.52 24.90 5.53
C LEU A 384 36.61 24.11 6.26
N LYS A 385 37.61 23.56 5.55
CA LYS A 385 38.74 22.84 6.16
C LYS A 385 39.60 23.76 7.01
N LEU A 386 39.85 24.99 6.56
CA LEU A 386 40.59 26.00 7.33
C LEU A 386 39.82 26.38 8.59
N LEU A 387 38.51 26.63 8.48
CA LEU A 387 37.63 26.89 9.62
C LEU A 387 37.68 25.74 10.64
N ALA A 388 37.58 24.49 10.19
CA ALA A 388 37.68 23.32 11.06
C ALA A 388 39.03 23.28 11.81
N CYS A 389 40.15 23.56 11.12
CA CYS A 389 41.48 23.57 11.73
C CYS A 389 41.63 24.67 12.79
N GLU A 390 41.08 25.87 12.52
CA GLU A 390 41.10 26.98 13.46
C GLU A 390 40.26 26.68 14.71
N LEU A 391 39.04 26.18 14.54
CA LEU A 391 38.17 25.77 15.65
C LEU A 391 38.81 24.66 16.51
N ILE A 392 39.47 23.67 15.89
CA ILE A 392 40.21 22.63 16.60
C ILE A 392 41.40 23.21 17.38
N THR A 393 42.08 24.22 16.84
CA THR A 393 43.19 24.89 17.52
C THR A 393 42.69 25.66 18.74
N ILE A 394 41.58 26.38 18.60
CA ILE A 394 40.91 27.05 19.73
C ILE A 394 40.51 26.03 20.80
N LEU A 395 39.92 24.90 20.40
CA LEU A 395 39.53 23.84 21.33
C LEU A 395 40.74 23.32 22.11
N ARG A 396 41.86 23.02 21.43
CA ARG A 396 43.09 22.54 22.07
C ARG A 396 43.62 23.54 23.11
N ASN A 397 43.65 24.82 22.78
CA ASN A 397 44.10 25.86 23.70
C ASN A 397 43.18 25.96 24.93
N LYS A 398 41.86 25.98 24.72
CA LYS A 398 40.89 25.98 25.82
C LYS A 398 41.00 24.72 26.69
N THR A 399 41.14 23.54 26.08
CA THR A 399 41.33 22.28 26.81
C THR A 399 42.63 22.30 27.63
N LEU A 400 43.71 22.91 27.11
CA LEU A 400 44.95 23.06 27.85
C LEU A 400 44.78 23.98 29.07
N GLU A 401 44.07 25.11 28.92
CA GLU A 401 43.77 25.99 30.04
C GLU A 401 42.88 25.30 31.09
N ILE A 402 41.85 24.57 30.67
CA ILE A 402 41.04 23.73 31.56
C ILE A 402 41.90 22.71 32.31
N LYS A 403 42.85 22.06 31.63
CA LYS A 403 43.78 21.12 32.29
C LYS A 403 44.67 21.81 33.32
N LYS A 404 45.18 23.01 33.02
CA LYS A 404 45.95 23.81 33.98
C LYS A 404 45.10 24.17 35.19
N GLN A 405 43.88 24.65 34.98
CA GLN A 405 42.92 24.97 36.05
C GLN A 405 42.63 23.75 36.92
N ASN A 406 42.37 22.59 36.32
CA ASN A 406 42.19 21.33 37.05
C ASN A 406 43.42 20.96 37.87
N SER A 407 44.63 21.05 37.30
CA SER A 407 45.86 20.78 38.05
C SER A 407 46.06 21.76 39.21
N VAL A 408 45.72 23.04 39.04
CA VAL A 408 45.75 24.01 40.13
C VAL A 408 44.70 23.68 41.19
N ASN A 409 43.48 23.31 40.79
CA ASN A 409 42.42 22.87 41.69
C ASN A 409 42.84 21.64 42.49
N ASP A 410 43.51 20.66 41.88
CA ASP A 410 44.04 19.47 42.56
C ASP A 410 45.06 19.86 43.63
N VAL A 411 45.99 20.76 43.31
CA VAL A 411 46.98 21.27 44.26
C VAL A 411 46.32 22.06 45.39
N ILE A 412 45.34 22.93 45.08
CA ILE A 412 44.57 23.67 46.09
C ILE A 412 43.84 22.70 47.01
N ASN A 413 43.18 21.69 46.47
CA ASN A 413 42.45 20.68 47.24
C ASN A 413 43.38 19.84 48.12
N GLU A 414 44.54 19.45 47.60
CA GLU A 414 45.55 18.69 48.35
C GLU A 414 46.14 19.52 49.50
N ILE A 415 46.52 20.78 49.23
CA ILE A 415 47.03 21.70 50.24
C ILE A 415 45.97 21.96 51.32
N LYS A 416 44.72 22.23 50.91
CA LYS A 416 43.60 22.40 51.83
C LYS A 416 43.39 21.17 52.70
N SER A 417 43.35 19.97 52.11
CA SER A 417 43.17 18.71 52.84
C SER A 417 44.30 18.44 53.84
N LYS A 418 45.56 18.71 53.47
CA LYS A 418 46.72 18.52 54.37
C LYS A 418 46.77 19.54 55.50
N LEU A 419 46.42 20.80 55.22
CA LEU A 419 46.37 21.87 56.23
C LEU A 419 45.17 21.72 57.17
N GLN A 420 44.05 21.19 56.67
CA GLN A 420 42.84 20.89 57.46
C GLN A 420 43.15 19.97 58.66
N LEU A 421 44.08 19.03 58.50
CA LEU A 421 44.50 18.12 59.58
C LEU A 421 45.28 18.81 60.71
N LYS A 422 45.77 20.04 60.49
CA LYS A 422 46.66 20.76 61.42
C LYS A 422 46.08 22.07 61.96
N THR A 423 44.92 22.51 61.46
CA THR A 423 44.27 23.76 61.90
C THR A 423 43.04 23.48 62.76
N SER A 424 42.81 24.36 63.74
CA SER A 424 41.59 24.37 64.55
C SER A 424 40.42 25.12 63.89
N ALA A 425 40.64 25.77 62.74
CA ALA A 425 39.62 26.56 62.05
C ALA A 425 38.70 25.68 61.18
N THR A 426 37.39 25.98 61.21
CA THR A 426 36.41 25.29 60.38
C THR A 426 36.55 25.72 58.91
N GLN A 427 36.79 24.76 58.01
CA GLN A 427 36.83 25.00 56.57
C GLN A 427 35.41 25.06 55.97
N ILE A 428 35.16 26.05 55.12
CA ILE A 428 33.93 26.17 54.33
C ILE A 428 33.94 25.09 53.25
N LYS A 429 32.94 24.20 53.27
CA LYS A 429 32.75 23.19 52.22
C LYS A 429 32.13 23.85 51.00
N ASP A 430 32.75 23.73 49.83
CA ASP A 430 32.31 24.38 48.60
C ASP A 430 31.44 23.46 47.72
N PHE A 431 30.54 24.04 46.91
CA PHE A 431 29.70 23.30 45.97
C PHE A 431 29.19 24.19 44.82
N ASP A 432 28.85 23.55 43.69
CA ASP A 432 28.29 24.22 42.51
C ASP A 432 26.78 24.51 42.70
N LEU A 433 26.46 25.75 43.10
CA LEU A 433 25.08 26.21 43.28
C LEU A 433 24.29 26.22 41.96
N TYR A 434 24.95 26.52 40.84
CA TYR A 434 24.30 26.54 39.53
C TYR A 434 23.85 25.13 39.15
N LYS A 435 24.71 24.12 39.33
CA LYS A 435 24.35 22.72 39.11
C LYS A 435 23.21 22.27 40.01
N VAL A 436 23.21 22.63 41.30
CA VAL A 436 22.11 22.29 42.23
C VAL A 436 20.78 22.89 41.76
N MET A 437 20.79 24.16 41.32
CA MET A 437 19.60 24.82 40.78
C MET A 437 19.13 24.17 39.47
N MET A 438 20.06 23.91 38.55
CA MET A 438 19.79 23.26 37.27
C MET A 438 19.23 21.85 37.45
N ASP A 439 19.78 21.06 38.38
CA ASP A 439 19.29 19.73 38.72
C ASP A 439 17.83 19.78 39.24
N SER A 440 17.53 20.75 40.12
CA SER A 440 16.18 20.98 40.61
C SER A 440 15.19 21.33 39.49
N GLU A 441 15.56 22.24 38.59
CA GLU A 441 14.72 22.64 37.45
C GLU A 441 14.56 21.49 36.43
N LYS A 442 15.60 20.71 36.16
CA LYS A 442 15.52 19.49 35.33
C LYS A 442 14.52 18.49 35.91
N VAL A 443 14.61 18.20 37.21
CA VAL A 443 13.66 17.28 37.87
C VAL A 443 12.23 17.83 37.84
N LYS A 444 12.05 19.15 37.97
CA LYS A 444 10.74 19.79 37.83
C LYS A 444 10.17 19.60 36.43
N LYS A 445 10.94 19.91 35.38
CA LYS A 445 10.53 19.70 33.99
C LYS A 445 10.27 18.25 33.64
N PHE A 446 11.06 17.33 34.17
CA PHE A 446 10.81 15.90 34.04
C PHE A 446 9.45 15.50 34.62
N LYS A 447 9.07 16.01 35.80
CA LYS A 447 7.76 15.74 36.39
C LYS A 447 6.63 16.27 35.50
N ASP A 448 6.77 17.48 34.98
CA ASP A 448 5.78 18.09 34.07
C ASP A 448 5.59 17.21 32.82
N ILE A 449 6.69 16.79 32.18
CA ILE A 449 6.67 15.97 30.97
C ILE A 449 6.08 14.59 31.22
N VAL A 450 6.46 13.92 32.32
CA VAL A 450 5.88 12.61 32.66
C VAL A 450 4.38 12.73 32.94
N THR A 451 3.94 13.82 33.57
CA THR A 451 2.51 14.04 33.83
C THR A 451 1.74 14.16 32.51
N GLU A 452 2.30 14.86 31.52
CA GLU A 452 1.72 14.96 30.18
C GLU A 452 1.84 13.66 29.36
N LEU A 453 2.87 12.85 29.61
CA LEU A 453 2.98 11.52 29.01
C LEU A 453 1.93 10.55 29.58
N GLN A 454 1.43 10.81 30.79
CA GLN A 454 0.45 9.99 31.47
C GLN A 454 -1.00 10.38 31.15
N THR A 455 -1.24 11.53 30.50
CA THR A 455 -2.57 11.92 30.02
C THR A 455 -2.99 11.12 28.79
N GLU A 456 -4.28 10.77 28.74
CA GLU A 456 -4.85 10.00 27.64
C GLU A 456 -4.87 10.83 26.35
N SER A 457 -4.22 10.32 25.30
CA SER A 457 -4.17 10.98 23.99
C SER A 457 -3.99 9.96 22.85
N ILE A 458 -4.50 10.30 21.67
CA ILE A 458 -4.25 9.54 20.44
C ILE A 458 -2.93 10.04 19.84
N ILE A 459 -1.99 9.13 19.62
CA ILE A 459 -0.64 9.46 19.14
C ILE A 459 -0.37 8.97 17.71
N ASP A 460 -1.17 8.02 17.20
CA ASP A 460 -1.12 7.55 15.81
C ASP A 460 -2.48 6.96 15.39
N GLU A 461 -2.79 7.08 14.11
CA GLU A 461 -4.01 6.57 13.50
C GLU A 461 -3.74 6.05 12.08
N GLU A 462 -4.15 4.81 11.80
CA GLU A 462 -4.09 4.23 10.45
C GLU A 462 -5.43 3.62 10.05
N ASN A 463 -5.83 3.84 8.79
CA ASN A 463 -7.04 3.26 8.22
C ASN A 463 -6.70 2.07 7.30
N ILE A 464 -7.43 0.97 7.45
CA ILE A 464 -7.32 -0.24 6.62
C ILE A 464 -8.74 -0.70 6.27
N GLN A 465 -9.17 -0.49 5.02
CA GLN A 465 -10.46 -0.96 4.45
C GLN A 465 -11.60 -1.00 5.48
N GLY A 466 -12.10 0.16 5.90
CA GLY A 466 -13.21 0.24 6.86
C GLY A 466 -12.85 0.11 8.35
N PHE A 467 -11.65 -0.36 8.67
CA PHE A 467 -11.13 -0.40 10.04
C PHE A 467 -10.18 0.76 10.32
N LYS A 468 -10.16 1.21 11.57
CA LYS A 468 -9.23 2.24 12.07
C LYS A 468 -8.43 1.69 13.24
N ILE A 469 -7.10 1.68 13.09
CA ILE A 469 -6.17 1.31 14.15
C ILE A 469 -5.77 2.61 14.86
N ILE A 470 -6.10 2.71 16.14
CA ILE A 470 -5.78 3.84 17.01
C ILE A 470 -4.68 3.42 17.97
N CYS A 471 -3.60 4.19 18.00
CA CYS A 471 -2.59 4.12 19.03
C CYS A 471 -2.86 5.18 20.09
N LYS A 472 -3.05 4.75 21.34
CA LYS A 472 -3.30 5.63 22.48
C LYS A 472 -2.13 5.59 23.45
N GLN A 473 -1.79 6.76 23.98
CA GLN A 473 -0.90 6.92 25.12
C GLN A 473 -1.73 7.23 26.36
N ARG A 474 -1.44 6.59 27.49
CA ARG A 474 -2.05 6.88 28.80
C ARG A 474 -1.18 6.44 29.97
N ALA A 475 -1.61 6.76 31.20
CA ALA A 475 -1.06 6.18 32.42
C ALA A 475 -1.27 4.66 32.51
N PHE A 476 -0.30 3.94 33.09
CA PHE A 476 -0.50 2.57 33.54
C PHE A 476 -1.53 2.51 34.69
N LYS A 477 -2.43 1.51 34.67
CA LYS A 477 -3.50 1.34 35.67
C LYS A 477 -3.06 0.55 36.89
N ASN A 478 -2.04 -0.30 36.74
CA ASN A 478 -1.52 -1.14 37.81
C ASN A 478 -0.10 -1.65 37.49
N ALA A 479 0.58 -2.21 38.50
CA ALA A 479 1.90 -2.81 38.37
C ALA A 479 1.96 -3.97 37.35
N ARG A 480 0.83 -4.64 37.07
CA ARG A 480 0.78 -5.76 36.12
C ARG A 480 0.87 -5.29 34.68
N GLU A 481 0.32 -4.13 34.33
CA GLU A 481 0.48 -3.55 33.00
C GLU A 481 1.96 -3.20 32.72
N ILE A 482 2.67 -2.63 33.70
CA ILE A 482 4.12 -2.36 33.59
C ILE A 482 4.91 -3.67 33.43
N LEU A 483 4.54 -4.70 34.20
CA LEU A 483 5.16 -6.02 34.11
C LEU A 483 5.03 -6.61 32.70
N ASN A 484 3.84 -6.55 32.09
CA ASN A 484 3.59 -7.08 30.75
C ASN A 484 4.47 -6.39 29.69
N VAL A 485 4.68 -5.07 29.79
CA VAL A 485 5.51 -4.29 28.87
C VAL A 485 7.00 -4.53 29.11
N SER A 486 7.41 -4.72 30.36
CA SER A 486 8.83 -4.87 30.74
C SER A 486 9.45 -6.22 30.35
N CYS A 487 8.62 -7.24 30.13
CA CYS A 487 9.04 -8.65 30.02
C CYS A 487 9.93 -9.15 31.19
N GLN A 488 9.96 -8.44 32.32
CA GLN A 488 10.73 -8.81 33.50
C GLN A 488 9.97 -9.84 34.34
N LYS A 489 10.71 -10.64 35.13
CA LYS A 489 10.11 -11.58 36.09
C LYS A 489 9.82 -10.94 37.46
N VAL A 490 10.40 -9.77 37.73
CA VAL A 490 10.29 -9.08 39.01
C VAL A 490 9.09 -8.14 39.00
N GLY A 491 8.27 -8.20 40.05
CA GLY A 491 7.07 -7.38 40.16
C GLY A 491 7.35 -5.91 40.43
N PHE A 492 6.49 -5.03 39.90
CA PHE A 492 6.56 -3.57 40.06
C PHE A 492 5.73 -3.04 41.25
N GLY A 493 5.29 -3.91 42.17
CA GLY A 493 4.30 -3.57 43.20
C GLY A 493 4.68 -2.37 44.07
N ASP A 494 5.91 -2.36 44.59
CA ASP A 494 6.39 -1.27 45.46
C ASP A 494 6.69 0.02 44.68
N ALA A 495 7.31 -0.10 43.51
CA ALA A 495 7.57 1.04 42.65
C ALA A 495 6.26 1.71 42.19
N TYR A 496 5.25 0.92 41.80
CA TYR A 496 3.98 1.43 41.31
C TYR A 496 3.21 2.30 42.32
N LYS A 497 3.39 2.07 43.63
CA LYS A 497 2.82 2.94 44.69
C LYS A 497 3.28 4.40 44.55
N LEU A 498 4.43 4.63 43.92
CA LEU A 498 5.04 5.93 43.71
C LEU A 498 4.83 6.46 42.28
N TYR A 499 4.10 5.74 41.41
CA TYR A 499 3.94 6.04 39.99
C TYR A 499 3.40 7.45 39.70
N SER A 500 2.47 7.94 40.53
CA SER A 500 1.92 9.31 40.45
C SER A 500 2.93 10.42 40.80
N THR A 501 4.11 10.04 41.31
CA THR A 501 5.20 10.96 41.67
C THR A 501 6.46 10.61 40.87
N PRO A 502 6.62 11.15 39.64
CA PRO A 502 7.57 10.65 38.65
C PRO A 502 9.01 10.45 39.16
N TYR A 503 9.54 11.42 39.91
CA TYR A 503 10.90 11.35 40.44
C TYR A 503 11.06 10.30 41.57
N LYS A 504 10.03 10.11 42.41
CA LYS A 504 10.05 9.05 43.43
C LYS A 504 9.91 7.67 42.78
N PHE A 505 9.09 7.56 41.74
CA PHE A 505 8.99 6.35 40.94
C PHE A 505 10.35 5.98 40.32
N LEU A 506 11.02 6.94 39.68
CA LEU A 506 12.38 6.77 39.14
C LEU A 506 13.38 6.27 40.20
N ASN A 507 13.39 6.88 41.39
CA ASN A 507 14.28 6.46 42.46
C ASN A 507 13.98 5.04 42.94
N SER A 508 12.70 4.68 43.07
CA SER A 508 12.30 3.30 43.42
C SER A 508 12.70 2.28 42.35
N LEU A 509 12.65 2.65 41.06
CA LEU A 509 13.18 1.81 39.99
C LEU A 509 14.70 1.63 40.09
N LYS A 510 15.45 2.69 40.42
CA LYS A 510 16.91 2.66 40.59
C LYS A 510 17.38 1.80 41.77
N GLU A 511 16.61 1.79 42.87
CA GLU A 511 16.94 0.99 44.05
C GLU A 511 16.88 -0.51 43.77
N ASN A 512 16.05 -0.92 42.81
CA ASN A 512 15.91 -2.31 42.42
C ASN A 512 16.89 -2.70 41.31
N LYS A 513 17.97 -3.39 41.70
CA LYS A 513 19.03 -3.87 40.79
C LYS A 513 18.56 -4.86 39.71
N ALA A 514 17.34 -5.40 39.81
CA ALA A 514 16.79 -6.29 38.81
C ALA A 514 16.33 -5.55 37.54
N PHE A 515 16.13 -4.23 37.60
CA PHE A 515 15.64 -3.46 36.46
C PHE A 515 16.80 -2.81 35.70
N THR A 516 16.74 -2.88 34.36
CA THR A 516 17.75 -2.27 33.49
C THR A 516 17.48 -0.77 33.31
N PRO A 517 18.41 0.13 33.69
CA PRO A 517 18.22 1.58 33.57
C PRO A 517 17.87 2.06 32.15
N SER A 518 18.42 1.41 31.12
CA SER A 518 18.17 1.76 29.72
C SER A 518 16.71 1.58 29.28
N GLU A 519 15.93 0.79 30.01
CA GLU A 519 14.53 0.46 29.70
C GLU A 519 13.52 1.29 30.51
N PHE A 520 13.99 2.06 31.50
CA PHE A 520 13.09 2.78 32.43
C PHE A 520 12.11 3.70 31.72
N TYR A 521 12.48 4.27 30.57
CA TYR A 521 11.62 5.17 29.79
C TYR A 521 10.29 4.51 29.36
N LYS A 522 10.29 3.18 29.16
CA LYS A 522 9.09 2.40 28.79
C LYS A 522 8.08 2.27 29.94
N TYR A 523 8.49 2.54 31.17
CA TYR A 523 7.67 2.31 32.36
C TYR A 523 6.87 3.56 32.79
N PHE A 524 7.04 4.69 32.11
CA PHE A 524 6.38 5.96 32.46
C PHE A 524 5.08 6.24 31.70
N ALA A 525 4.83 5.54 30.59
CA ALA A 525 3.62 5.67 29.79
C ALA A 525 3.22 4.33 29.18
N CYS A 526 1.93 4.05 29.16
CA CYS A 526 1.34 2.90 28.50
C CYS A 526 0.97 3.29 27.06
N ILE A 527 1.49 2.53 26.09
CA ILE A 527 1.11 2.63 24.68
C ILE A 527 0.20 1.44 24.37
N GLU A 528 -1.06 1.71 24.05
CA GLU A 528 -2.05 0.68 23.73
C GLU A 528 -2.61 0.85 22.32
N TYR A 529 -2.92 -0.28 21.68
CA TYR A 529 -3.51 -0.32 20.36
C TYR A 529 -4.97 -0.76 20.47
N GLU A 530 -5.85 -0.02 19.79
CA GLU A 530 -7.27 -0.30 19.69
C GLU A 530 -7.67 -0.30 18.22
N ILE A 531 -8.58 -1.20 17.84
CA ILE A 531 -9.08 -1.27 16.47
C ILE A 531 -10.57 -1.01 16.51
N LEU A 532 -10.97 -0.02 15.72
CA LEU A 532 -12.34 0.42 15.57
C LEU A 532 -12.87 0.00 14.20
N ASN A 533 -14.16 -0.32 14.16
CA ASN A 533 -14.90 -0.52 12.92
C ASN A 533 -15.31 0.83 12.29
N LYS A 534 -16.04 0.77 11.17
CA LYS A 534 -16.53 1.95 10.42
C LYS A 534 -17.34 2.92 11.26
N ASP A 535 -18.03 2.41 12.27
CA ASP A 535 -18.89 3.19 13.16
C ASP A 535 -18.14 3.76 14.38
N GLY A 536 -16.83 3.49 14.51
CA GLY A 536 -16.00 3.96 15.60
C GLY A 536 -16.12 3.14 16.89
N TYR A 537 -16.70 1.94 16.83
CA TYR A 537 -16.77 1.01 17.96
C TYR A 537 -15.65 -0.03 17.91
N LYS A 538 -15.27 -0.55 19.08
CA LYS A 538 -14.32 -1.67 19.18
C LYS A 538 -14.82 -2.87 18.39
N VAL A 539 -13.93 -3.45 17.59
CA VAL A 539 -14.23 -4.64 16.80
C VAL A 539 -14.71 -5.82 17.67
N SER A 540 -15.81 -6.42 17.23
CA SER A 540 -16.38 -7.68 17.73
C SER A 540 -15.48 -8.88 17.38
N GLY A 541 -15.85 -10.08 17.86
CA GLY A 541 -15.19 -11.33 17.47
C GLY A 541 -15.08 -11.47 15.94
N GLY A 542 -16.20 -11.49 15.22
CA GLY A 542 -16.21 -11.61 13.75
C GLY A 542 -15.33 -10.56 13.05
N GLU A 543 -15.49 -9.29 13.41
CA GLU A 543 -14.73 -8.17 12.84
C GLU A 543 -13.22 -8.26 13.10
N ARG A 544 -12.77 -8.92 14.19
CA ARG A 544 -11.33 -9.18 14.40
C ARG A 544 -10.78 -10.17 13.39
N SER A 545 -11.55 -11.20 13.03
CA SER A 545 -11.14 -12.16 12.00
C SER A 545 -11.13 -11.51 10.62
N GLU A 546 -12.09 -10.62 10.34
CA GLU A 546 -12.12 -9.80 9.12
C GLU A 546 -10.87 -8.92 9.01
N PHE A 547 -10.56 -8.16 10.06
CA PHE A 547 -9.36 -7.33 10.11
C PHE A 547 -8.09 -8.16 9.94
N ARG A 548 -7.99 -9.36 10.56
CA ARG A 548 -6.81 -10.22 10.37
C ARG A 548 -6.67 -10.68 8.93
N LEU A 549 -7.76 -11.04 8.25
CA LEU A 549 -7.69 -11.40 6.82
C LEU A 549 -7.13 -10.23 6.00
N LEU A 550 -7.68 -9.03 6.19
CA LEU A 550 -7.23 -7.83 5.48
C LEU A 550 -5.77 -7.51 5.77
N GLN A 551 -5.33 -7.69 7.02
CA GLN A 551 -3.94 -7.47 7.42
C GLN A 551 -3.00 -8.52 6.79
N GLU A 552 -3.37 -9.80 6.80
CA GLU A 552 -2.57 -10.86 6.18
C GLU A 552 -2.45 -10.70 4.67
N ILE A 553 -3.54 -10.23 4.02
CA ILE A 553 -3.54 -9.85 2.61
C ILE A 553 -2.63 -8.63 2.39
N LYS A 554 -2.76 -7.57 3.19
CA LYS A 554 -1.90 -6.37 3.08
C LYS A 554 -0.41 -6.70 3.28
N ASP A 555 -0.10 -7.54 4.25
CA ASP A 555 1.26 -7.99 4.55
C ASP A 555 1.86 -8.81 3.38
N ALA A 556 1.02 -9.40 2.52
CA ALA A 556 1.44 -10.15 1.34
C ALA A 556 2.22 -9.28 0.34
N GLN A 557 2.12 -7.96 0.38
CA GLN A 557 2.91 -7.05 -0.47
C GLN A 557 4.43 -7.23 -0.33
N ASN A 558 4.90 -7.86 0.75
CA ASN A 558 6.31 -8.17 0.98
C ASN A 558 6.74 -9.55 0.42
N TYR A 559 5.85 -10.24 -0.29
CA TYR A 559 6.04 -11.59 -0.82
C TYR A 559 5.98 -11.58 -2.35
N ASP A 560 6.43 -12.66 -2.99
CA ASP A 560 6.43 -12.76 -4.45
C ASP A 560 5.10 -13.31 -5.00
N CYS A 561 4.32 -14.01 -4.15
CA CYS A 561 3.04 -14.59 -4.51
C CYS A 561 2.13 -14.73 -3.27
N LEU A 562 0.83 -14.54 -3.46
CA LEU A 562 -0.21 -14.73 -2.45
C LEU A 562 -1.10 -15.92 -2.80
N LEU A 563 -1.18 -16.89 -1.89
CA LEU A 563 -2.06 -18.05 -1.98
C LEU A 563 -3.11 -17.97 -0.88
N ILE A 564 -4.37 -18.17 -1.24
CA ILE A 564 -5.50 -18.15 -0.29
C ILE A 564 -6.36 -19.39 -0.50
N ASP A 565 -6.58 -20.16 0.55
CA ASP A 565 -7.40 -21.38 0.52
C ASP A 565 -8.74 -21.15 1.25
N GLU A 566 -9.82 -21.03 0.47
CA GLU A 566 -11.22 -20.89 0.90
C GLU A 566 -11.41 -19.82 2.00
N PRO A 567 -11.19 -18.52 1.69
CA PRO A 567 -11.31 -17.46 2.67
C PRO A 567 -12.73 -17.32 3.23
N GLU A 568 -13.76 -17.80 2.54
CA GLU A 568 -15.18 -17.59 2.85
C GLU A 568 -15.71 -18.18 4.16
N SER A 569 -14.99 -19.09 4.83
CA SER A 569 -15.57 -19.96 5.87
C SER A 569 -16.19 -19.26 7.09
N SER A 570 -15.91 -17.97 7.30
CA SER A 570 -16.41 -17.21 8.46
C SER A 570 -16.79 -15.77 8.14
N PHE A 571 -16.96 -15.42 6.86
CA PHE A 571 -17.24 -14.05 6.43
C PHE A 571 -18.51 -13.95 5.59
N ASP A 572 -19.22 -12.84 5.72
CA ASP A 572 -20.39 -12.59 4.89
C ASP A 572 -20.01 -12.12 3.46
N ASN A 573 -20.96 -12.25 2.53
CA ASN A 573 -20.73 -11.91 1.13
C ASN A 573 -20.56 -10.40 0.89
N LEU A 574 -21.06 -9.51 1.75
CA LEU A 574 -20.88 -8.06 1.57
C LEU A 574 -19.44 -7.65 1.89
N PHE A 575 -18.88 -8.17 2.99
CA PHE A 575 -17.47 -7.98 3.34
C PHE A 575 -16.55 -8.57 2.28
N LEU A 576 -16.81 -9.81 1.82
CA LEU A 576 -16.03 -10.45 0.78
C LEU A 576 -16.05 -9.65 -0.54
N LYS A 577 -17.23 -9.18 -0.96
CA LYS A 577 -17.39 -8.42 -2.20
C LYS A 577 -16.76 -7.03 -2.12
N GLY A 578 -16.95 -6.35 -0.99
CA GLY A 578 -16.56 -4.95 -0.82
C GLY A 578 -15.07 -4.81 -0.51
N GLU A 579 -14.61 -5.42 0.57
CA GLU A 579 -13.28 -5.15 1.12
C GLU A 579 -12.24 -6.15 0.62
N VAL A 580 -12.55 -7.45 0.67
CA VAL A 580 -11.61 -8.52 0.32
C VAL A 580 -11.32 -8.53 -1.18
N ASN A 581 -12.34 -8.53 -2.04
CA ASN A 581 -12.15 -8.51 -3.49
C ASN A 581 -11.40 -7.25 -3.95
N GLN A 582 -11.64 -6.10 -3.33
CA GLN A 582 -10.96 -4.85 -3.67
C GLN A 582 -9.46 -4.92 -3.35
N ILE A 583 -9.09 -5.31 -2.12
CA ILE A 583 -7.67 -5.42 -1.75
C ILE A 583 -6.94 -6.51 -2.56
N LEU A 584 -7.61 -7.62 -2.87
CA LEU A 584 -7.03 -8.68 -3.70
C LEU A 584 -6.78 -8.24 -5.13
N LYS A 585 -7.71 -7.49 -5.75
CA LYS A 585 -7.51 -6.87 -7.07
C LYS A 585 -6.38 -5.85 -7.07
N ASP A 586 -6.22 -5.10 -5.98
CA ASP A 586 -5.15 -4.12 -5.88
C ASP A 586 -3.78 -4.77 -5.74
N ILE A 587 -3.68 -5.87 -4.97
CA ILE A 587 -2.44 -6.64 -4.84
C ILE A 587 -2.12 -7.39 -6.13
N SER A 588 -3.13 -7.93 -6.84
CA SER A 588 -2.92 -8.67 -8.09
C SER A 588 -2.34 -7.83 -9.22
N LYS A 589 -2.35 -6.49 -9.11
CA LYS A 589 -1.67 -5.60 -10.05
C LYS A 589 -0.15 -5.73 -9.99
N ASN A 590 0.40 -6.19 -8.86
CA ASN A 590 1.85 -6.21 -8.60
C ASN A 590 2.41 -7.62 -8.39
N MET A 591 1.57 -8.62 -8.12
CA MET A 591 2.01 -10.00 -7.91
C MET A 591 0.93 -11.03 -8.27
N PRO A 592 1.31 -12.28 -8.57
CA PRO A 592 0.35 -13.36 -8.74
C PRO A 592 -0.42 -13.65 -7.44
N VAL A 593 -1.75 -13.58 -7.54
CA VAL A 593 -2.67 -13.97 -6.47
C VAL A 593 -3.41 -15.22 -6.93
N VAL A 594 -3.41 -16.29 -6.12
CA VAL A 594 -4.10 -17.54 -6.41
C VAL A 594 -5.08 -17.86 -5.30
N ILE A 595 -6.36 -17.98 -5.64
CA ILE A 595 -7.44 -18.18 -4.69
C ILE A 595 -8.15 -19.49 -5.01
N VAL A 596 -8.18 -20.41 -4.05
CA VAL A 596 -9.11 -21.53 -4.06
C VAL A 596 -10.40 -21.07 -3.38
N THR A 597 -11.53 -21.26 -4.02
CA THR A 597 -12.84 -20.93 -3.43
C THR A 597 -13.95 -21.72 -4.09
N HIS A 598 -15.07 -21.87 -3.37
CA HIS A 598 -16.34 -22.35 -3.90
C HIS A 598 -17.47 -21.31 -3.73
N ASN A 599 -17.14 -20.12 -3.19
CA ASN A 599 -18.08 -19.03 -3.01
C ASN A 599 -18.16 -18.18 -4.28
N SER A 600 -19.36 -17.91 -4.80
CA SER A 600 -19.54 -17.12 -6.04
C SER A 600 -19.15 -15.64 -5.90
N THR A 601 -19.14 -15.09 -4.69
CA THR A 601 -18.67 -13.73 -4.42
C THR A 601 -17.17 -13.59 -4.61
N VAL A 602 -16.39 -14.54 -4.10
CA VAL A 602 -14.92 -14.54 -4.25
C VAL A 602 -14.52 -15.16 -5.59
N GLY A 603 -15.27 -16.14 -6.09
CA GLY A 603 -14.99 -16.89 -7.32
C GLY A 603 -15.42 -16.16 -8.59
N ALA A 604 -16.71 -15.86 -8.73
CA ALA A 604 -17.23 -15.25 -9.96
C ALA A 604 -17.11 -13.72 -9.92
N SER A 605 -17.51 -13.09 -8.81
CA SER A 605 -17.66 -11.63 -8.75
C SER A 605 -16.33 -10.88 -8.67
N ILE A 606 -15.23 -11.55 -8.33
CA ILE A 606 -13.89 -10.94 -8.34
C ILE A 606 -13.35 -10.73 -9.75
N ASN A 607 -13.97 -11.30 -10.79
CA ASN A 607 -13.50 -11.25 -12.19
C ASN A 607 -12.01 -11.64 -12.34
N PRO A 608 -11.66 -12.92 -12.16
CA PRO A 608 -10.27 -13.37 -12.29
C PRO A 608 -9.67 -13.05 -13.67
N ASP A 609 -8.35 -13.07 -13.75
CA ASP A 609 -7.61 -13.02 -15.01
C ASP A 609 -7.44 -14.41 -15.62
N TYR A 610 -7.37 -15.45 -14.77
CA TYR A 610 -7.20 -16.83 -15.21
C TYR A 610 -7.93 -17.83 -14.30
N ILE A 611 -8.42 -18.92 -14.88
CA ILE A 611 -9.10 -19.99 -14.14
C ILE A 611 -8.29 -21.29 -14.28
N VAL A 612 -8.19 -22.02 -13.19
CA VAL A 612 -7.70 -23.40 -13.14
C VAL A 612 -8.79 -24.27 -12.51
N TYR A 613 -9.37 -25.18 -13.29
CA TYR A 613 -10.32 -26.16 -12.81
C TYR A 613 -9.63 -27.51 -12.57
N THR A 614 -9.63 -27.97 -11.31
CA THR A 614 -9.12 -29.31 -10.95
C THR A 614 -10.23 -30.35 -11.02
N SER A 615 -9.95 -31.47 -11.68
CA SER A 615 -10.88 -32.58 -11.89
C SER A 615 -10.28 -33.90 -11.43
N LYS A 616 -11.09 -34.74 -10.80
CA LYS A 616 -10.79 -36.15 -10.52
C LYS A 616 -11.60 -37.00 -11.48
N GLU A 617 -10.92 -37.72 -12.36
CA GLU A 617 -11.53 -38.53 -13.40
C GLU A 617 -11.21 -40.01 -13.18
N ILE A 618 -12.20 -40.87 -13.35
CA ILE A 618 -12.02 -42.33 -13.23
C ILE A 618 -11.88 -42.86 -14.66
N THR A 619 -10.72 -43.44 -14.95
CA THR A 619 -10.41 -44.09 -16.22
C THR A 619 -10.20 -45.59 -16.00
N ASP A 620 -10.16 -46.36 -17.09
CA ASP A 620 -9.89 -47.82 -17.03
C ASP A 620 -8.52 -48.14 -16.40
N GLN A 621 -7.59 -47.19 -16.41
CA GLN A 621 -6.25 -47.30 -15.82
C GLN A 621 -6.17 -46.77 -14.38
N GLY A 622 -7.29 -46.32 -13.81
CA GLY A 622 -7.39 -45.78 -12.46
C GLY A 622 -7.84 -44.33 -12.40
N THR A 623 -7.67 -43.71 -11.23
CA THR A 623 -8.01 -42.31 -11.01
C THR A 623 -6.93 -41.39 -11.59
N VAL A 624 -7.31 -40.48 -12.47
CA VAL A 624 -6.44 -39.44 -13.03
C VAL A 624 -6.90 -38.08 -12.51
N TYR A 625 -5.95 -37.27 -12.04
CA TYR A 625 -6.21 -35.89 -11.63
C TYR A 625 -5.77 -34.96 -12.76
N ARG A 626 -6.70 -34.18 -13.30
CA ARG A 626 -6.43 -33.21 -14.38
C ARG A 626 -6.65 -31.79 -13.90
N ARG A 627 -5.87 -30.87 -14.47
CA ARG A 627 -6.06 -29.43 -14.36
C ARG A 627 -6.39 -28.90 -15.75
N TYR A 628 -7.51 -28.20 -15.85
CA TYR A 628 -7.93 -27.49 -17.05
C TYR A 628 -7.77 -26.00 -16.77
N SER A 629 -7.21 -25.24 -17.70
CA SER A 629 -7.01 -23.81 -17.49
C SER A 629 -7.25 -22.99 -18.74
N GLY A 630 -7.59 -21.72 -18.55
CA GLY A 630 -7.96 -20.81 -19.62
C GLY A 630 -8.42 -19.46 -19.08
N TYR A 631 -8.78 -18.56 -20.00
CA TYR A 631 -9.35 -17.29 -19.60
C TYR A 631 -10.82 -17.47 -19.18
N PRO A 632 -11.33 -16.66 -18.24
CA PRO A 632 -12.72 -16.75 -17.80
C PRO A 632 -13.75 -16.53 -18.92
N SER A 633 -13.37 -15.79 -19.96
CA SER A 633 -14.20 -15.50 -21.13
C SER A 633 -14.21 -16.60 -22.18
N ASP A 634 -13.33 -17.59 -22.09
CA ASP A 634 -13.22 -18.65 -23.09
C ASP A 634 -14.37 -19.65 -22.92
N LYS A 635 -14.86 -20.24 -24.02
CA LYS A 635 -15.93 -21.24 -23.97
C LYS A 635 -15.44 -22.57 -23.39
N GLU A 636 -14.20 -22.94 -23.70
CA GLU A 636 -13.58 -24.20 -23.31
C GLU A 636 -12.29 -23.95 -22.52
N LEU A 637 -12.04 -24.76 -21.49
CA LEU A 637 -10.76 -24.82 -20.79
C LEU A 637 -9.98 -26.04 -21.26
N TYR A 638 -8.65 -25.93 -21.27
CA TYR A 638 -7.78 -26.98 -21.81
C TYR A 638 -6.85 -27.53 -20.73
N SER A 639 -6.67 -28.84 -20.71
CA SER A 639 -5.61 -29.49 -19.94
C SER A 639 -4.33 -29.59 -20.75
N ILE A 640 -3.24 -29.86 -20.05
CA ILE A 640 -1.89 -30.01 -20.62
C ILE A 640 -1.82 -31.14 -21.66
N ASP A 641 -2.57 -32.24 -21.42
CA ASP A 641 -2.66 -33.38 -22.33
C ASP A 641 -3.65 -33.16 -23.49
N GLY A 642 -4.16 -31.93 -23.66
CA GLY A 642 -4.99 -31.52 -24.79
C GLY A 642 -6.49 -31.84 -24.65
N ASN A 643 -6.93 -32.38 -23.52
CA ASN A 643 -8.36 -32.55 -23.26
C ASN A 643 -9.02 -31.20 -23.00
N LYS A 644 -10.33 -31.12 -23.30
CA LYS A 644 -11.12 -29.91 -23.17
C LYS A 644 -12.34 -30.12 -22.29
N ILE A 645 -12.77 -29.05 -21.62
CA ILE A 645 -13.98 -29.04 -20.79
C ILE A 645 -14.74 -27.73 -20.96
N ASP A 646 -16.07 -27.81 -20.90
CA ASP A 646 -16.97 -26.66 -21.02
C ASP A 646 -16.83 -25.73 -19.81
N ASN A 647 -16.39 -24.49 -20.05
CA ASN A 647 -16.10 -23.51 -19.00
C ASN A 647 -17.36 -23.06 -18.25
N PHE A 648 -18.47 -22.84 -18.98
CA PHE A 648 -19.74 -22.41 -18.42
C PHE A 648 -20.27 -23.43 -17.40
N LYS A 649 -20.29 -24.71 -17.79
CA LYS A 649 -20.77 -25.82 -16.97
C LYS A 649 -19.90 -26.03 -15.74
N VAL A 650 -18.57 -25.96 -15.85
CA VAL A 650 -17.71 -26.12 -14.66
C VAL A 650 -17.83 -24.95 -13.70
N THR A 651 -17.97 -23.72 -14.21
CA THR A 651 -18.16 -22.52 -13.40
C THR A 651 -19.50 -22.58 -12.66
N MET A 652 -20.60 -22.83 -13.39
CA MET A 652 -21.93 -22.99 -12.79
C MET A 652 -21.99 -24.10 -11.74
N ASN A 653 -21.39 -25.25 -12.03
CA ASN A 653 -21.37 -26.37 -11.07
C ASN A 653 -20.51 -26.08 -9.84
N SER A 654 -19.43 -25.30 -9.98
CA SER A 654 -18.50 -25.01 -8.88
C SER A 654 -18.99 -23.89 -7.97
N LEU A 655 -19.64 -22.87 -8.53
CA LEU A 655 -19.99 -21.64 -7.81
C LEU A 655 -21.51 -21.49 -7.54
N GLU A 656 -22.35 -22.11 -8.35
CA GLU A 656 -23.81 -21.89 -8.33
C GLU A 656 -24.64 -23.16 -8.12
N ALA A 657 -23.99 -24.29 -7.81
CA ALA A 657 -24.62 -25.61 -7.69
C ALA A 657 -25.32 -26.08 -8.99
N GLY A 658 -24.89 -25.56 -10.14
CA GLY A 658 -25.40 -25.91 -11.47
C GLY A 658 -26.44 -24.93 -12.01
N GLU A 659 -26.64 -24.98 -13.32
CA GLU A 659 -27.49 -24.04 -14.07
C GLU A 659 -28.96 -24.07 -13.61
N VAL A 660 -29.53 -25.26 -13.37
CA VAL A 660 -30.92 -25.40 -12.94
C VAL A 660 -31.16 -24.68 -11.61
N ALA A 661 -30.29 -24.92 -10.63
CA ALA A 661 -30.41 -24.31 -9.31
C ALA A 661 -30.20 -22.78 -9.37
N TYR A 662 -29.29 -22.31 -10.22
CA TYR A 662 -29.10 -20.88 -10.48
C TYR A 662 -30.36 -20.23 -11.05
N THR A 663 -30.94 -20.80 -12.11
CA THR A 663 -32.12 -20.27 -12.79
C THR A 663 -33.35 -20.28 -11.89
N GLU A 664 -33.57 -21.34 -11.12
CA GLU A 664 -34.64 -21.41 -10.11
C GLU A 664 -34.51 -20.31 -9.05
N ARG A 665 -33.28 -20.10 -8.52
CA ARG A 665 -33.02 -19.00 -7.58
C ARG A 665 -33.26 -17.64 -8.21
N SER A 666 -32.78 -17.42 -9.43
CA SER A 666 -32.96 -16.17 -10.17
C SER A 666 -34.45 -15.84 -10.35
N GLY A 667 -35.26 -16.79 -10.82
CA GLY A 667 -36.70 -16.60 -10.96
C GLY A 667 -37.40 -16.37 -9.62
N GLY A 668 -36.95 -17.05 -8.55
CA GLY A 668 -37.43 -16.80 -7.18
C GLY A 668 -37.13 -15.38 -6.71
N TYR A 669 -35.90 -14.87 -6.92
CA TYR A 669 -35.53 -13.51 -6.57
C TYR A 669 -36.27 -12.47 -7.39
N GLU A 670 -36.47 -12.71 -8.69
CA GLU A 670 -37.29 -11.83 -9.54
C GLU A 670 -38.74 -11.72 -9.05
N SER A 671 -39.31 -12.81 -8.53
CA SER A 671 -40.69 -12.81 -8.01
C SER A 671 -40.89 -11.92 -6.77
N ILE A 672 -39.85 -11.68 -5.99
CA ILE A 672 -39.87 -10.85 -4.78
C ILE A 672 -39.24 -9.46 -4.98
N LYS A 673 -38.67 -9.19 -6.17
CA LYS A 673 -38.06 -7.89 -6.52
C LYS A 673 -39.13 -6.83 -6.88
N ASN A 674 -40.33 -7.27 -7.25
CA ASN A 674 -41.43 -6.43 -7.73
C ASN A 674 -42.39 -6.00 -6.61
#